data_AF-A0A5C6X602-F1
#
_entry.id   AF-A0A5C6X602-F1
#
_cell.length_a   1.000
_cell.length_b   1.000
_cell.length_c   1.000
_cell.angle_alpha   90.00
_cell.angle_beta   90.00
_cell.angle_gamma   90.00
#
_symmetry.space_group_name_H-M   'P 1'
#
loop_
_entity.id
_entity.type
_entity.pdbx_description
1 polymer ?
#
loop_
_entity_poly.entity_id
_entity_poly.type
_entity_poly.pdbx_seq_one_letter_code
_entity_poly.pdbx_strand_id
1 'polypeptide(L)'
;MSVPSASTLLRQFDSLCHDERMRRLGLLAQQYGESPEMDRLITELEAGESSEAYLAVRLASLTGRVEALRRGLVSGSVLVMQSAAKHLVRVTDDVETLVGAYQRAVPAVRRRLLQHIVRWERTEAAEALFADVLEQAGPSRAVSLLPVCRAETVCGTLADYEHAVQHWKSLAIRHPNVVLELLSRRLEAANLAQRATIWGQYREAVHVLYADHAGELARLALEYGPADGLPSAIEAIIGALASRVPELTFALLTAEQNRSRLQSYGLPRGLLGRVRSLSLDHRRELARLLGRTPTHLAALLARHAPSERADLLEYARQDIEEGRAPWHETLLDVLPHDARHREARRILERDEVRTNRMQTLALSAYLPFEVARSVLEEGARASEANERAVALHSLVRCAGLNRRGIDEALKFCQKIENDQDPVRQGVYRALATFPPTVLEDAHAEPLFWLVAHAFAARDTSWMTRSHIQDFSVRLLQAHALQPRSQLFSVALDLVEQLAKQSSYLRVDLEHRLPRGAEKPLIKVLEKPLRDSVQRENYALLFLFARALGRRAWDSGVVQSLLEKATRARPDGIANTAISFWLEPPGTRDERVVELLRRDRSSIRLRAVFQHVHRRRQDLLDPYLTRRPILGRYMSGETIYIVPAWSGFFRWLPRQQRAYGDLLDKLIGDEGASTWNRTSALRVRARLLTTRLEEIEPWMESNEVTITEAALHGASHLDCPSRSCSLLAEHLASSRARVAICSMYRCASYTPSAAVHRLLAAILGRDRLKVTVEKEVVRLLSRFPSAENVQLLFDYVQRGDLHSDVKIAVGRAARNLLRHQPAWEVVEKLAQDDDRYVVASLLGESWARFSRDDARRYLDIILDVVGHEDAFAREQAIDALGRWAPVDPQKVAEVSAKHAIDLDCGCWRAAVHSLVKTSRHGDVQEHVLFAARALRSRGLDDQPEAEAERDLPARQRLHMLVGEFAGIGTPWTERLRPLLLSLDEELSADETLASLRVELRLSAVRWKGVEAAVEDLQRLLADVTTTSLGLAELSGRFTAHLSRDLGSRDEQLLYAVSLKMADTEEGGLRRLCVALLAVIGPRLCWPEELVSVLCRLRRDRDIAVRAAALQVFVHDE
;
A
#
# COMPACT_ATOMS: atom_id res chain seq x y z
N MET A 1 27.33 17.53 50.71
CA MET A 1 27.79 17.86 49.34
C MET A 1 26.80 18.84 48.75
N SER A 2 27.25 19.96 48.17
CA SER A 2 26.39 21.03 47.62
C SER A 2 26.08 20.81 46.14
N VAL A 3 24.99 21.42 45.65
CA VAL A 3 24.67 21.44 44.21
C VAL A 3 25.81 22.15 43.45
N PRO A 4 26.43 21.53 42.45
CA PRO A 4 27.54 22.13 41.70
C PRO A 4 27.08 23.35 40.89
N SER A 5 27.99 24.29 40.60
CA SER A 5 27.74 25.34 39.61
C SER A 5 27.63 24.76 38.19
N ALA A 6 26.96 25.46 37.28
CA ALA A 6 26.86 25.08 35.87
C ALA A 6 28.24 24.86 35.25
N SER A 7 29.19 25.77 35.50
CA SER A 7 30.58 25.67 35.02
C SER A 7 31.29 24.40 35.49
N THR A 8 31.07 23.98 36.75
CA THR A 8 31.66 22.75 37.30
C THR A 8 31.02 21.51 36.68
N LEU A 9 29.70 21.53 36.48
CA LEU A 9 28.97 20.44 35.84
C LEU A 9 29.38 20.25 34.38
N LEU A 10 29.51 21.34 33.62
CA LEU A 10 29.93 21.29 32.21
C LEU A 10 31.37 20.78 32.06
N ARG A 11 32.28 21.13 32.98
CA ARG A 11 33.63 20.54 33.02
C ARG A 11 33.61 19.02 33.27
N GLN A 12 32.73 18.54 34.16
CA GLN A 12 32.57 17.09 34.38
C GLN A 12 32.07 16.39 33.10
N PHE A 13 31.14 17.02 32.39
CA PHE A 13 30.54 16.49 31.17
C PHE A 13 31.51 16.36 29.99
N ASP A 14 32.63 17.05 30.02
CA ASP A 14 33.58 17.11 28.91
C ASP A 14 34.20 15.74 28.56
N SER A 15 34.30 14.85 29.56
CA SER A 15 34.85 13.49 29.43
C SER A 15 33.79 12.39 29.25
N LEU A 16 32.50 12.75 29.26
CA LEU A 16 31.39 11.79 29.32
C LEU A 16 30.62 11.70 28.00
N CYS A 17 30.15 10.50 27.65
CA CYS A 17 29.22 10.36 26.53
C CYS A 17 27.83 10.92 26.87
N HIS A 18 26.94 11.06 25.88
CA HIS A 18 25.60 11.62 26.13
C HIS A 18 24.79 10.83 27.19
N ASP A 19 24.81 9.50 27.12
CA ASP A 19 24.02 8.66 28.03
C ASP A 19 24.54 8.77 29.48
N GLU A 20 25.86 8.89 29.68
CA GLU A 20 26.48 9.12 30.98
C GLU A 20 26.17 10.52 31.52
N ARG A 21 26.19 11.56 30.68
CA ARG A 21 25.76 12.92 31.07
C ARG A 21 24.30 12.92 31.53
N MET A 22 23.42 12.24 30.79
CA MET A 22 22.00 12.11 31.18
C MET A 22 21.84 11.33 32.48
N ARG A 23 22.64 10.27 32.71
CA ARG A 23 22.66 9.54 33.99
C ARG A 23 23.13 10.43 35.13
N ARG A 24 24.17 11.25 34.92
CA ARG A 24 24.67 12.20 35.93
C ARG A 24 23.62 13.25 36.30
N LEU A 25 22.89 13.80 35.32
CA LEU A 25 21.74 14.68 35.61
C LEU A 25 20.66 13.96 36.43
N GLY A 26 20.35 12.71 36.10
CA GLY A 26 19.42 11.88 36.88
C GLY A 26 19.84 11.71 38.33
N LEU A 27 21.13 11.42 38.57
CA LEU A 27 21.68 11.30 39.92
C LEU A 27 21.63 12.63 40.69
N LEU A 28 21.92 13.76 40.04
CA LEU A 28 21.80 15.09 40.67
C LEU A 28 20.35 15.41 41.04
N ALA A 29 19.40 15.12 40.15
CA ALA A 29 17.98 15.30 40.42
C ALA A 29 17.49 14.40 41.57
N GLN A 30 17.99 13.17 41.65
CA GLN A 30 17.65 12.24 42.74
C GLN A 30 18.23 12.70 44.09
N GLN A 31 19.46 13.22 44.11
CA GLN A 31 20.15 13.62 45.34
C GLN A 31 19.70 14.99 45.89
N TYR A 32 19.35 15.92 45.00
CA TYR A 32 19.11 17.33 45.36
C TYR A 32 17.78 17.86 44.81
N GLY A 33 16.83 16.98 44.51
CA GLY A 33 15.57 17.34 43.86
C GLY A 33 14.73 18.35 44.64
N GLU A 34 14.80 18.36 45.96
CA GLU A 34 14.04 19.30 46.81
C GLU A 34 14.84 20.56 47.19
N SER A 35 16.13 20.63 46.85
CA SER A 35 17.00 21.74 47.23
C SER A 35 16.72 22.98 46.36
N PRO A 36 16.59 24.19 46.96
CA PRO A 36 16.40 25.43 46.23
C PRO A 36 17.62 25.82 45.40
N GLU A 37 18.83 25.35 45.76
CA GLU A 37 20.04 25.55 44.97
C GLU A 37 19.97 24.88 43.57
N MET A 38 19.04 23.95 43.37
CA MET A 38 18.75 23.38 42.06
C MET A 38 18.19 24.42 41.09
N ASP A 39 17.39 25.37 41.57
CA ASP A 39 16.80 26.42 40.74
C ASP A 39 17.87 27.38 40.25
N ARG A 40 18.86 27.69 41.10
CA ARG A 40 20.07 28.42 40.69
C ARG A 40 20.79 27.69 39.55
N LEU A 41 21.05 26.40 39.67
CA LEU A 41 21.73 25.63 38.62
C LEU A 41 20.92 25.61 37.31
N ILE A 42 19.59 25.46 37.39
CA ILE A 42 18.71 25.52 36.22
C ILE A 42 18.82 26.90 35.56
N THR A 43 18.73 27.99 36.32
CA THR A 43 18.85 29.35 35.79
C THR A 43 20.23 29.63 35.18
N GLU A 44 21.32 29.16 35.82
CA GLU A 44 22.68 29.27 35.27
C GLU A 44 22.81 28.56 33.92
N LEU A 45 22.23 27.37 33.77
CA LEU A 45 22.23 26.61 32.51
C LEU A 45 21.29 27.22 31.46
N GLU A 46 20.16 27.79 31.87
CA GLU A 46 19.21 28.49 30.98
C GLU A 46 19.84 29.73 30.33
N ALA A 47 20.71 30.43 31.06
CA ALA A 47 21.41 31.62 30.57
C ALA A 47 22.53 31.31 29.55
N GLY A 48 22.89 30.04 29.39
CA GLY A 48 23.93 29.57 28.48
C GLY A 48 23.49 29.42 27.02
N GLU A 49 24.27 28.66 26.24
CA GLU A 49 23.94 28.33 24.85
C GLU A 49 22.79 27.29 24.75
N SER A 50 22.24 27.07 23.55
CA SER A 50 21.14 26.10 23.32
C SER A 50 21.38 24.70 23.90
N SER A 51 22.62 24.22 23.89
CA SER A 51 22.98 22.93 24.49
C SER A 51 22.84 22.93 26.01
N GLU A 52 23.16 24.04 26.67
CA GLU A 52 23.10 24.20 28.13
C GLU A 52 21.65 24.41 28.57
N ALA A 53 20.91 25.25 27.85
CA ALA A 53 19.47 25.42 28.05
C ALA A 53 18.70 24.10 27.84
N TYR A 54 19.15 23.23 26.92
CA TYR A 54 18.60 21.88 26.79
C TYR A 54 18.84 21.03 28.05
N LEU A 55 20.02 21.11 28.67
CA LEU A 55 20.30 20.43 29.94
C LEU A 55 19.43 20.98 31.06
N ALA A 56 19.20 22.29 31.10
CA ALA A 56 18.30 22.92 32.05
C ALA A 56 16.87 22.37 31.94
N VAL A 57 16.32 22.28 30.72
CA VAL A 57 15.00 21.66 30.46
C VAL A 57 14.96 20.20 30.92
N ARG A 58 16.05 19.45 30.70
CA ARG A 58 16.12 18.05 31.15
C ARG A 58 16.15 17.94 32.68
N LEU A 59 16.90 18.81 33.35
CA LEU A 59 17.00 18.84 34.80
C LEU A 59 15.66 19.27 35.41
N ALA A 60 15.06 20.36 34.93
CA ALA A 60 13.72 20.82 35.31
C ALA A 60 12.66 19.73 35.13
N SER A 61 12.74 18.93 34.05
CA SER A 61 11.84 17.79 33.86
C SER A 61 12.03 16.67 34.87
N LEU A 62 13.23 16.46 35.38
CA LEU A 62 13.54 15.42 36.36
C LEU A 62 13.18 15.83 37.77
N THR A 63 13.20 17.14 38.06
CA THR A 63 12.95 17.72 39.38
C THR A 63 11.58 18.40 39.49
N GLY A 64 10.77 18.43 38.44
CA GLY A 64 9.40 18.93 38.49
C GLY A 64 9.25 20.46 38.42
N ARG A 65 10.27 21.22 37.98
CA ARG A 65 10.19 22.69 37.90
C ARG A 65 9.42 23.16 36.67
N VAL A 66 8.13 23.38 36.84
CA VAL A 66 7.20 23.81 35.77
C VAL A 66 7.60 25.16 35.15
N GLU A 67 7.95 26.17 35.96
CA GLU A 67 8.27 27.51 35.45
C GLU A 67 9.50 27.54 34.54
N ALA A 68 10.52 26.75 34.84
CA ALA A 68 11.69 26.57 33.97
C ALA A 68 11.30 26.00 32.60
N LEU A 69 10.42 24.98 32.60
CA LEU A 69 9.89 24.41 31.37
C LEU A 69 9.05 25.42 30.57
N ARG A 70 8.25 26.27 31.24
CA ARG A 70 7.47 27.34 30.58
C ARG A 70 8.38 28.37 29.92
N ARG A 71 9.46 28.81 30.58
CA ARG A 71 10.46 29.70 29.96
C ARG A 71 11.12 29.05 28.74
N GLY A 72 11.42 27.75 28.82
CA GLY A 72 11.99 26.98 27.72
C GLY A 72 11.13 26.99 26.43
N LEU A 73 9.80 27.12 26.54
CA LEU A 73 8.88 27.16 25.39
C LEU A 73 9.07 28.38 24.48
N VAL A 74 9.70 29.45 24.97
CA VAL A 74 9.91 30.72 24.24
C VAL A 74 11.39 31.06 24.03
N SER A 75 12.28 30.10 24.26
CA SER A 75 13.75 30.25 24.18
C SER A 75 14.32 30.57 22.79
N GLY A 76 13.53 30.46 21.72
CA GLY A 76 13.98 30.64 20.33
C GLY A 76 14.75 29.45 19.74
N SER A 77 15.37 28.61 20.57
CA SER A 77 15.99 27.34 20.17
C SER A 77 14.94 26.26 19.88
N VAL A 78 14.97 25.69 18.67
CA VAL A 78 14.08 24.60 18.26
C VAL A 78 14.25 23.39 19.17
N LEU A 79 15.49 23.04 19.53
CA LEU A 79 15.76 21.92 20.44
C LEU A 79 15.12 22.14 21.81
N VAL A 80 15.35 23.31 22.41
CA VAL A 80 14.87 23.64 23.75
C VAL A 80 13.34 23.73 23.76
N MET A 81 12.74 24.46 22.84
CA MET A 81 11.28 24.60 22.74
C MET A 81 10.56 23.26 22.56
N GLN A 82 11.06 22.39 21.67
CA GLN A 82 10.45 21.07 21.42
C GLN A 82 10.65 20.11 22.60
N SER A 83 11.78 20.22 23.29
CA SER A 83 12.07 19.45 24.51
C SER A 83 11.17 19.91 25.66
N ALA A 84 11.06 21.22 25.88
CA ALA A 84 10.21 21.83 26.90
C ALA A 84 8.75 21.43 26.71
N ALA A 85 8.21 21.53 25.50
CA ALA A 85 6.84 21.10 25.21
C ALA A 85 6.59 19.61 25.49
N LYS A 86 7.56 18.75 25.18
CA LYS A 86 7.47 17.32 25.52
C LYS A 86 7.44 17.08 27.03
N HIS A 87 8.29 17.78 27.76
CA HIS A 87 8.53 17.52 29.16
C HIS A 87 7.52 18.21 30.08
N LEU A 88 7.03 19.40 29.73
CA LEU A 88 6.01 20.13 30.48
C LEU A 88 4.76 19.28 30.70
N VAL A 89 4.19 18.75 29.62
CA VAL A 89 2.97 17.92 29.68
C VAL A 89 3.17 16.65 30.51
N ARG A 90 4.40 16.12 30.56
CA ARG A 90 4.73 14.95 31.39
C ARG A 90 4.77 15.29 32.87
N VAL A 91 5.21 16.50 33.21
CA VAL A 91 5.51 16.93 34.59
C VAL A 91 4.29 17.51 35.29
N THR A 92 3.40 18.18 34.56
CA THR A 92 2.18 18.80 35.12
C THR A 92 0.92 18.28 34.45
N ASP A 93 -0.16 18.23 35.21
CA ASP A 93 -1.55 18.04 34.78
C ASP A 93 -2.41 19.29 34.96
N ASP A 94 -1.89 20.32 35.66
CA ASP A 94 -2.55 21.62 35.82
C ASP A 94 -3.01 22.23 34.48
N VAL A 95 -4.33 22.44 34.38
CA VAL A 95 -5.02 22.87 33.16
C VAL A 95 -4.60 24.29 32.78
N GLU A 96 -4.58 25.22 33.72
CA GLU A 96 -4.26 26.63 33.45
C GLU A 96 -2.82 26.79 32.92
N THR A 97 -1.88 26.04 33.48
CA THR A 97 -0.50 26.00 32.99
C THR A 97 -0.41 25.50 31.56
N LEU A 98 -1.11 24.41 31.22
CA LEU A 98 -1.08 23.82 29.88
C LEU A 98 -1.78 24.71 28.84
N VAL A 99 -2.90 25.33 29.22
CA VAL A 99 -3.61 26.32 28.39
C VAL A 99 -2.73 27.54 28.14
N GLY A 100 -2.16 28.13 29.20
CA GLY A 100 -1.25 29.27 29.08
C GLY A 100 0.02 28.94 28.28
N ALA A 101 0.53 27.71 28.38
CA ALA A 101 1.65 27.24 27.57
C ALA A 101 1.29 27.15 26.09
N TYR A 102 0.10 26.65 25.75
CA TYR A 102 -0.38 26.60 24.37
C TYR A 102 -0.52 28.01 23.77
N GLN A 103 -1.13 28.94 24.51
CA GLN A 103 -1.34 30.32 24.06
C GLN A 103 -0.02 31.04 23.75
N ARG A 104 1.01 30.88 24.59
CA ARG A 104 2.33 31.51 24.42
C ARG A 104 3.22 30.82 23.37
N ALA A 105 2.95 29.56 23.06
CA ALA A 105 3.80 28.77 22.17
C ALA A 105 3.67 29.19 20.69
N VAL A 106 4.77 29.08 19.95
CA VAL A 106 4.80 29.24 18.48
C VAL A 106 4.11 28.06 17.77
N PRO A 107 3.66 28.19 16.51
CA PRO A 107 2.82 27.19 15.84
C PRO A 107 3.36 25.74 15.83
N ALA A 108 4.66 25.54 15.61
CA ALA A 108 5.28 24.21 15.65
C ALA A 108 5.26 23.58 17.05
N VAL A 109 5.36 24.41 18.09
CA VAL A 109 5.40 23.99 19.49
C VAL A 109 3.98 23.71 19.98
N ARG A 110 2.98 24.51 19.58
CA ARG A 110 1.54 24.21 19.79
C ARG A 110 1.18 22.82 19.31
N ARG A 111 1.53 22.47 18.07
CA ARG A 111 1.30 21.12 17.53
C ARG A 111 1.96 20.04 18.39
N ARG A 112 3.17 20.29 18.89
CA ARG A 112 3.90 19.36 19.74
C ARG A 112 3.24 19.19 21.11
N LEU A 113 2.74 20.27 21.70
CA LEU A 113 2.00 20.24 22.97
C LEU A 113 0.74 19.38 22.84
N LEU A 114 -0.11 19.64 21.83
CA LEU A 114 -1.32 18.85 21.59
C LEU A 114 -1.02 17.36 21.41
N GLN A 115 0.03 17.01 20.64
CA GLN A 115 0.47 15.61 20.49
C GLN A 115 0.85 14.95 21.82
N HIS A 116 1.51 15.69 22.73
CA HIS A 116 1.89 15.14 24.04
C HIS A 116 0.73 15.14 25.03
N ILE A 117 -0.20 16.09 24.94
CA ILE A 117 -1.46 16.10 25.71
C ILE A 117 -2.24 14.80 25.43
N VAL A 118 -2.36 14.44 24.15
CA VAL A 118 -2.98 13.16 23.74
C VAL A 118 -2.15 11.96 24.18
N ARG A 119 -0.83 12.01 24.04
CA ARG A 119 0.06 10.90 24.42
C ARG A 119 0.05 10.60 25.93
N TRP A 120 -0.06 11.63 26.76
CA TRP A 120 -0.04 11.55 28.23
C TRP A 120 -1.44 11.67 28.85
N GLU A 121 -2.49 11.61 28.04
CA GLU A 121 -3.89 11.49 28.50
C GLU A 121 -4.31 12.63 29.43
N ARG A 122 -4.02 13.88 29.05
CA ARG A 122 -4.45 15.07 29.80
C ARG A 122 -5.85 15.50 29.38
N THR A 123 -6.86 14.76 29.84
CA THR A 123 -8.28 14.90 29.48
C THR A 123 -8.81 16.32 29.71
N GLU A 124 -8.66 16.86 30.91
CA GLU A 124 -9.20 18.16 31.29
C GLU A 124 -8.57 19.30 30.47
N ALA A 125 -7.26 19.21 30.23
CA ALA A 125 -6.56 20.16 29.37
C ALA A 125 -6.96 20.05 27.90
N ALA A 126 -7.22 18.83 27.41
CA ALA A 126 -7.70 18.61 26.04
C ALA A 126 -9.09 19.21 25.82
N GLU A 127 -10.00 19.06 26.78
CA GLU A 127 -11.34 19.65 26.73
C GLU A 127 -11.30 21.18 26.86
N ALA A 128 -10.52 21.72 27.80
CA ALA A 128 -10.36 23.16 27.97
C ALA A 128 -9.76 23.84 26.73
N LEU A 129 -8.86 23.17 26.02
CA LEU A 129 -8.25 23.68 24.79
C LEU A 129 -9.12 23.51 23.54
N PHE A 130 -10.18 22.69 23.59
CA PHE A 130 -10.87 22.27 22.38
C PHE A 130 -11.44 23.46 21.60
N ALA A 131 -12.19 24.35 22.27
CA ALA A 131 -12.81 25.53 21.67
C ALA A 131 -11.75 26.49 21.09
N ASP A 132 -10.72 26.81 21.86
CA ASP A 132 -9.60 27.66 21.41
C ASP A 132 -8.88 27.09 20.19
N VAL A 133 -8.64 25.78 20.17
CA VAL A 133 -7.99 25.10 19.05
C VAL A 133 -8.89 25.07 17.81
N LEU A 134 -10.20 24.85 18.00
CA LEU A 134 -11.19 24.89 16.93
C LEU A 134 -11.23 26.27 16.28
N GLU A 135 -11.31 27.33 17.09
CA GLU A 135 -11.36 28.71 16.61
C GLU A 135 -10.08 29.10 15.86
N GLN A 136 -8.91 28.84 16.47
CA GLN A 136 -7.62 29.31 15.95
C GLN A 136 -7.07 28.43 14.81
N ALA A 137 -7.18 27.11 14.94
CA ALA A 137 -6.50 26.14 14.07
C ALA A 137 -7.46 25.29 13.22
N GLY A 138 -8.77 25.40 13.44
CA GLY A 138 -9.80 24.71 12.68
C GLY A 138 -10.10 23.27 13.15
N PRO A 139 -11.16 22.67 12.60
CA PRO A 139 -11.73 21.42 13.12
C PRO A 139 -10.76 20.25 13.01
N SER A 140 -9.99 20.15 11.91
CA SER A 140 -9.02 19.06 11.74
C SER A 140 -7.95 19.02 12.84
N ARG A 141 -7.57 20.17 13.41
CA ARG A 141 -6.64 20.22 14.54
C ARG A 141 -7.36 19.93 15.86
N ALA A 142 -8.56 20.48 16.07
CA ALA A 142 -9.33 20.29 17.29
C ALA A 142 -9.72 18.81 17.49
N VAL A 143 -10.21 18.13 16.45
CA VAL A 143 -10.61 16.71 16.54
C VAL A 143 -9.45 15.77 16.85
N SER A 144 -8.20 16.21 16.68
CA SER A 144 -7.03 15.42 17.08
C SER A 144 -6.89 15.23 18.59
N LEU A 145 -7.61 16.03 19.39
CA LEU A 145 -7.67 15.93 20.85
C LEU A 145 -8.72 14.93 21.35
N LEU A 146 -9.73 14.63 20.53
CA LEU A 146 -10.84 13.76 20.91
C LEU A 146 -10.45 12.38 21.47
N PRO A 147 -9.34 11.71 21.06
CA PRO A 147 -8.96 10.42 21.65
C PRO A 147 -8.71 10.44 23.16
N VAL A 148 -8.60 11.60 23.80
CA VAL A 148 -8.44 11.72 25.26
C VAL A 148 -9.56 12.52 25.92
N CYS A 149 -10.58 12.97 25.17
CA CYS A 149 -11.73 13.66 25.75
C CYS A 149 -12.74 12.66 26.33
N ARG A 150 -13.70 13.10 27.15
CA ARG A 150 -14.77 12.22 27.63
C ARG A 150 -15.72 11.80 26.50
N ALA A 151 -16.34 10.63 26.64
CA ALA A 151 -17.16 10.03 25.59
C ALA A 151 -18.34 10.94 25.17
N GLU A 152 -18.96 11.66 26.11
CA GLU A 152 -20.03 12.61 25.84
C GLU A 152 -19.57 13.75 24.93
N THR A 153 -18.36 14.28 25.18
CA THR A 153 -17.74 15.33 24.37
C THR A 153 -17.40 14.82 22.98
N VAL A 154 -16.89 13.59 22.88
CA VAL A 154 -16.61 12.95 21.58
C VAL A 154 -17.89 12.77 20.78
N CYS A 155 -18.95 12.22 21.38
CA CYS A 155 -20.25 12.06 20.73
C CYS A 155 -20.83 13.39 20.24
N GLY A 156 -20.86 14.41 21.10
CA GLY A 156 -21.37 15.73 20.73
C GLY A 156 -20.56 16.40 19.62
N THR A 157 -19.23 16.31 19.69
CA THR A 157 -18.34 16.92 18.68
C THR A 157 -18.43 16.23 17.32
N LEU A 158 -18.52 14.90 17.29
CA LEU A 158 -18.58 14.15 16.04
C LEU A 158 -19.88 14.40 15.26
N ALA A 159 -20.95 14.85 15.90
CA ALA A 159 -22.17 15.25 15.21
C ALA A 159 -21.90 16.34 14.14
N ASP A 160 -21.04 17.31 14.47
CA ASP A 160 -20.75 18.45 13.60
C ASP A 160 -19.43 18.27 12.82
N TYR A 161 -18.43 17.59 13.40
CA TYR A 161 -17.05 17.60 12.91
C TYR A 161 -16.48 16.24 12.48
N GLU A 162 -17.32 15.21 12.26
CA GLU A 162 -16.87 13.90 11.76
C GLU A 162 -16.01 14.01 10.49
N HIS A 163 -16.40 14.87 9.54
CA HIS A 163 -15.70 15.11 8.28
C HIS A 163 -14.23 15.57 8.47
N ALA A 164 -13.89 16.11 9.64
CA ALA A 164 -12.56 16.60 9.95
C ALA A 164 -11.62 15.51 10.51
N VAL A 165 -12.14 14.33 10.85
CA VAL A 165 -11.37 13.23 11.44
C VAL A 165 -10.50 12.54 10.39
N GLN A 166 -9.18 12.66 10.53
CA GLN A 166 -8.21 12.04 9.60
C GLN A 166 -7.66 10.69 10.08
N HIS A 167 -7.74 10.40 11.38
CA HIS A 167 -7.08 9.25 12.00
C HIS A 167 -8.03 8.48 12.92
N TRP A 168 -8.94 7.72 12.31
CA TRP A 168 -9.94 6.91 13.00
C TRP A 168 -9.35 5.87 13.97
N LYS A 169 -8.13 5.38 13.72
CA LYS A 169 -7.46 4.38 14.57
C LYS A 169 -7.35 4.80 16.03
N SER A 170 -6.88 6.02 16.31
CA SER A 170 -6.68 6.48 17.69
C SER A 170 -8.00 6.64 18.44
N LEU A 171 -9.05 7.09 17.75
CA LEU A 171 -10.39 7.18 18.31
C LEU A 171 -10.96 5.79 18.61
N ALA A 172 -10.83 4.84 17.69
CA ALA A 172 -11.31 3.48 17.90
C ALA A 172 -10.60 2.75 19.06
N ILE A 173 -9.31 3.04 19.31
CA ILE A 173 -8.57 2.48 20.46
C ILE A 173 -9.14 3.00 21.78
N ARG A 174 -9.57 4.27 21.83
CA ARG A 174 -9.93 4.96 23.08
C ARG A 174 -11.44 5.03 23.35
N HIS A 175 -12.24 5.05 22.28
CA HIS A 175 -13.70 5.12 22.31
C HIS A 175 -14.31 4.10 21.35
N PRO A 176 -14.04 2.79 21.53
CA PRO A 176 -14.48 1.76 20.58
C PRO A 176 -16.00 1.75 20.37
N ASN A 177 -16.78 1.86 21.46
CA ASN A 177 -18.25 1.86 21.40
C ASN A 177 -18.81 3.07 20.62
N VAL A 178 -18.27 4.27 20.86
CA VAL A 178 -18.71 5.49 20.16
C VAL A 178 -18.45 5.38 18.66
N VAL A 179 -17.27 4.90 18.27
CA VAL A 179 -16.92 4.74 16.86
C VAL A 179 -17.75 3.64 16.20
N LEU A 180 -18.02 2.53 16.89
CA LEU A 180 -18.87 1.46 16.39
C LEU A 180 -20.32 1.92 16.20
N GLU A 181 -20.89 2.65 17.16
CA GLU A 181 -22.25 3.19 17.07
C GLU A 181 -22.36 4.19 15.90
N LEU A 182 -21.36 5.06 15.74
CA LEU A 182 -21.31 6.01 14.63
C LEU A 182 -21.23 5.28 13.28
N LEU A 183 -20.38 4.25 13.17
CA LEU A 183 -20.30 3.42 11.97
C LEU A 183 -21.64 2.75 11.65
N SER A 184 -22.32 2.17 12.65
CA SER A 184 -23.65 1.55 12.50
C SER A 184 -24.65 2.57 11.94
N ARG A 185 -24.77 3.72 12.60
CA ARG A 185 -25.69 4.80 12.21
C ARG A 185 -25.43 5.31 10.80
N ARG A 186 -24.15 5.44 10.42
CA ARG A 186 -23.75 5.87 9.06
C ARG A 186 -24.11 4.83 8.02
N LEU A 187 -23.91 3.54 8.31
CA LEU A 187 -24.26 2.45 7.40
C LEU A 187 -25.78 2.28 7.24
N GLU A 188 -26.54 2.43 8.34
CA GLU A 188 -28.01 2.41 8.35
C GLU A 188 -28.60 3.53 7.50
N ALA A 189 -28.06 4.75 7.61
CA ALA A 189 -28.50 5.91 6.83
C ALA A 189 -27.99 5.90 5.37
N ALA A 190 -27.03 5.04 5.03
CA ALA A 190 -26.37 5.04 3.73
C ALA A 190 -27.16 4.29 2.66
N ASN A 191 -27.26 4.92 1.48
CA ASN A 191 -27.65 4.17 0.28
C ASN A 191 -26.54 3.19 -0.14
N LEU A 192 -26.88 2.24 -1.01
CA LEU A 192 -25.99 1.17 -1.44
C LEU A 192 -24.65 1.70 -2.02
N ALA A 193 -24.65 2.87 -2.68
CA ALA A 193 -23.47 3.44 -3.32
C ALA A 193 -22.50 4.07 -2.30
N GLN A 194 -23.03 4.54 -1.17
CA GLN A 194 -22.25 5.17 -0.11
C GLN A 194 -21.53 4.15 0.79
N ARG A 195 -22.06 2.92 0.92
CA ARG A 195 -21.54 1.89 1.83
C ARG A 195 -20.05 1.61 1.61
N ALA A 196 -19.58 1.50 0.37
CA ALA A 196 -18.17 1.26 0.06
C ALA A 196 -17.27 2.38 0.59
N THR A 197 -17.69 3.64 0.40
CA THR A 197 -16.96 4.83 0.89
C THR A 197 -16.89 4.87 2.41
N ILE A 198 -18.00 4.56 3.09
CA ILE A 198 -18.06 4.53 4.56
C ILE A 198 -17.13 3.44 5.11
N TRP A 199 -17.19 2.22 4.57
CA TRP A 199 -16.25 1.16 4.96
C TRP A 199 -14.78 1.55 4.72
N GLY A 200 -14.49 2.27 3.64
CA GLY A 200 -13.17 2.81 3.34
C GLY A 200 -12.70 3.86 4.36
N GLN A 201 -13.57 4.80 4.73
CA GLN A 201 -13.30 5.85 5.71
C GLN A 201 -12.96 5.28 7.09
N TYR A 202 -13.70 4.25 7.52
CA TYR A 202 -13.54 3.61 8.84
C TYR A 202 -12.56 2.44 8.85
N ARG A 203 -11.83 2.17 7.75
CA ARG A 203 -10.95 0.99 7.61
C ARG A 203 -10.00 0.79 8.79
N GLU A 204 -9.30 1.85 9.19
CA GLU A 204 -8.33 1.79 10.29
C GLU A 204 -9.00 1.59 11.67
N ALA A 205 -10.26 2.04 11.83
CA ALA A 205 -11.04 1.76 13.04
C ALA A 205 -11.48 0.30 13.09
N VAL A 206 -11.97 -0.27 11.98
CA VAL A 206 -12.38 -1.68 11.89
C VAL A 206 -11.25 -2.63 12.29
N HIS A 207 -10.01 -2.33 11.89
CA HIS A 207 -8.81 -3.06 12.29
C HIS A 207 -8.51 -3.06 13.79
N VAL A 208 -9.05 -2.11 14.54
CA VAL A 208 -8.95 -2.06 16.00
C VAL A 208 -10.17 -2.71 16.62
N LEU A 209 -11.37 -2.32 16.18
CA LEU A 209 -12.65 -2.72 16.74
C LEU A 209 -12.87 -4.24 16.71
N TYR A 210 -12.30 -4.96 15.72
CA TYR A 210 -12.48 -6.42 15.65
C TYR A 210 -12.03 -7.16 16.92
N ALA A 211 -11.09 -6.58 17.67
CA ALA A 211 -10.51 -7.19 18.86
C ALA A 211 -11.54 -7.42 19.97
N ASP A 212 -12.63 -6.66 20.01
CA ASP A 212 -13.70 -6.80 21.02
C ASP A 212 -15.10 -6.85 20.40
N HIS A 213 -15.28 -6.39 19.15
CA HIS A 213 -16.60 -6.27 18.47
C HIS A 213 -16.67 -7.04 17.14
N ALA A 214 -16.07 -8.22 17.09
CA ALA A 214 -16.03 -9.04 15.87
C ALA A 214 -17.44 -9.43 15.36
N GLY A 215 -18.37 -9.70 16.28
CA GLY A 215 -19.74 -10.10 15.93
C GLY A 215 -20.54 -8.96 15.31
N GLU A 216 -20.50 -7.79 15.92
CA GLU A 216 -21.17 -6.57 15.43
C GLU A 216 -20.65 -6.19 14.05
N LEU A 217 -19.32 -6.17 13.85
CA LEU A 217 -18.72 -5.85 12.56
C LEU A 217 -19.12 -6.87 11.47
N ALA A 218 -19.19 -8.16 11.79
CA ALA A 218 -19.62 -9.17 10.84
C ALA A 218 -21.10 -9.02 10.46
N ARG A 219 -21.99 -8.70 11.42
CA ARG A 219 -23.41 -8.40 11.15
C ARG A 219 -23.57 -7.15 10.30
N LEU A 220 -22.87 -6.06 10.64
CA LEU A 220 -22.88 -4.84 9.84
C LEU A 220 -22.37 -5.08 8.41
N ALA A 221 -21.36 -5.94 8.24
CA ALA A 221 -20.87 -6.29 6.90
C ALA A 221 -21.86 -7.14 6.10
N LEU A 222 -22.63 -8.00 6.77
CA LEU A 222 -23.65 -8.83 6.15
C LEU A 222 -24.87 -8.00 5.70
N GLU A 223 -25.31 -7.08 6.56
CA GLU A 223 -26.50 -6.25 6.32
C GLU A 223 -26.20 -5.01 5.46
N TYR A 224 -25.06 -4.36 5.72
CA TYR A 224 -24.63 -3.09 5.11
C TYR A 224 -23.31 -3.22 4.32
N GLY A 225 -23.05 -4.39 3.74
CA GLY A 225 -21.97 -4.59 2.78
C GLY A 225 -22.15 -3.75 1.50
N PRO A 226 -21.06 -3.43 0.77
CA PRO A 226 -21.15 -2.74 -0.50
C PRO A 226 -21.76 -3.65 -1.59
N ALA A 227 -22.20 -3.02 -2.68
CA ALA A 227 -22.81 -3.66 -3.84
C ALA A 227 -21.97 -4.78 -4.45
N ASP A 228 -20.65 -4.54 -4.60
CA ASP A 228 -19.78 -5.33 -5.48
C ASP A 228 -18.82 -6.23 -4.68
N GLY A 229 -19.25 -6.69 -3.50
CA GLY A 229 -18.60 -7.75 -2.74
C GLY A 229 -18.17 -7.39 -1.30
N LEU A 230 -17.15 -8.07 -0.79
CA LEU A 230 -16.70 -7.91 0.61
C LEU A 230 -16.10 -6.51 0.85
N PRO A 231 -16.47 -5.83 1.95
CA PRO A 231 -15.81 -4.58 2.35
C PRO A 231 -14.30 -4.83 2.52
N SER A 232 -13.46 -3.96 1.94
CA SER A 232 -11.99 -4.13 2.00
C SER A 232 -11.46 -4.13 3.44
N ALA A 233 -12.08 -3.36 4.34
CA ALA A 233 -11.78 -3.36 5.77
C ALA A 233 -12.03 -4.73 6.43
N ILE A 234 -13.12 -5.41 6.03
CA ILE A 234 -13.50 -6.73 6.54
C ILE A 234 -12.62 -7.83 5.94
N GLU A 235 -12.32 -7.76 4.64
CA GLU A 235 -11.41 -8.70 3.97
C GLU A 235 -10.05 -8.74 4.65
N ALA A 236 -9.54 -7.60 5.09
CA ALA A 236 -8.25 -7.51 5.77
C ALA A 236 -8.23 -8.19 7.16
N ILE A 237 -9.39 -8.40 7.79
CA ILE A 237 -9.53 -9.07 9.10
C ILE A 237 -10.28 -10.41 9.04
N ILE A 238 -10.70 -10.87 7.85
CA ILE A 238 -11.62 -12.00 7.67
C ILE A 238 -11.12 -13.31 8.32
N GLY A 239 -9.80 -13.55 8.34
CA GLY A 239 -9.21 -14.71 9.00
C GLY A 239 -9.33 -14.65 10.53
N ALA A 240 -9.28 -13.45 11.11
CA ALA A 240 -9.53 -13.25 12.53
C ALA A 240 -11.02 -13.40 12.85
N LEU A 241 -11.91 -12.91 11.99
CA LEU A 241 -13.36 -13.13 12.11
C LEU A 241 -13.70 -14.62 12.07
N ALA A 242 -13.13 -15.38 11.14
CA ALA A 242 -13.35 -16.83 11.06
C ALA A 242 -12.97 -17.58 12.35
N SER A 243 -12.02 -17.04 13.12
CA SER A 243 -11.58 -17.65 14.38
C SER A 243 -12.46 -17.28 15.58
N ARG A 244 -13.30 -16.24 15.47
CA ARG A 244 -14.09 -15.68 16.59
C ARG A 244 -15.59 -15.82 16.37
N VAL A 245 -16.04 -15.61 15.13
CA VAL A 245 -17.43 -15.66 14.68
C VAL A 245 -17.53 -16.49 13.38
N PRO A 246 -17.23 -17.80 13.44
CA PRO A 246 -17.15 -18.65 12.24
C PRO A 246 -18.46 -18.71 11.46
N GLU A 247 -19.61 -18.79 12.15
CA GLU A 247 -20.94 -18.83 11.53
C GLU A 247 -21.24 -17.58 10.69
N LEU A 248 -21.05 -16.39 11.28
CA LEU A 248 -21.25 -15.12 10.58
C LEU A 248 -20.23 -14.91 9.46
N THR A 249 -18.99 -15.39 9.65
CA THR A 249 -17.96 -15.30 8.60
C THR A 249 -18.32 -16.16 7.40
N PHE A 250 -18.82 -17.37 7.64
CA PHE A 250 -19.31 -18.24 6.58
C PHE A 250 -20.50 -17.60 5.85
N ALA A 251 -21.53 -17.17 6.60
CA ALA A 251 -22.70 -16.50 6.03
C ALA A 251 -22.31 -15.27 5.18
N LEU A 252 -21.33 -14.49 5.63
CA LEU A 252 -20.81 -13.35 4.88
C LEU A 252 -20.13 -13.79 3.57
N LEU A 253 -19.30 -14.82 3.58
CA LEU A 253 -18.60 -15.31 2.39
C LEU A 253 -19.55 -15.91 1.35
N THR A 254 -20.59 -16.60 1.82
CA THR A 254 -21.58 -17.28 0.97
C THR A 254 -22.79 -16.43 0.65
N ALA A 255 -22.85 -15.18 1.15
CA ALA A 255 -23.87 -14.23 0.76
C ALA A 255 -23.85 -14.03 -0.76
N GLU A 256 -25.02 -13.86 -1.37
CA GLU A 256 -25.22 -13.80 -2.82
C GLU A 256 -24.27 -12.79 -3.48
N GLN A 257 -24.14 -11.59 -2.90
CA GLN A 257 -23.26 -10.52 -3.38
C GLN A 257 -21.76 -10.85 -3.35
N ASN A 258 -21.35 -11.87 -2.59
CA ASN A 258 -19.94 -12.24 -2.40
C ASN A 258 -19.55 -13.52 -3.15
N ARG A 259 -20.52 -14.31 -3.62
CA ARG A 259 -20.29 -15.63 -4.24
C ARG A 259 -19.49 -15.54 -5.54
N SER A 260 -19.83 -14.57 -6.38
CA SER A 260 -19.16 -14.24 -7.64
C SER A 260 -17.66 -13.97 -7.45
N ARG A 261 -17.37 -13.13 -6.44
CA ARG A 261 -16.02 -12.77 -6.02
C ARG A 261 -15.27 -13.99 -5.51
N LEU A 262 -15.91 -14.83 -4.71
CA LEU A 262 -15.30 -16.05 -4.18
C LEU A 262 -14.88 -17.01 -5.31
N GLN A 263 -15.71 -17.20 -6.32
CA GLN A 263 -15.38 -18.05 -7.48
C GLN A 263 -14.27 -17.44 -8.35
N SER A 264 -14.29 -16.12 -8.54
CA SER A 264 -13.32 -15.43 -9.40
C SER A 264 -11.93 -15.33 -8.75
N TYR A 265 -11.88 -14.99 -7.46
CA TYR A 265 -10.64 -14.64 -6.75
C TYR A 265 -10.23 -15.64 -5.67
N GLY A 266 -11.08 -16.62 -5.34
CA GLY A 266 -10.84 -17.60 -4.30
C GLY A 266 -11.00 -17.03 -2.87
N LEU A 267 -10.64 -17.84 -1.88
CA LEU A 267 -10.67 -17.43 -0.47
C LEU A 267 -9.52 -16.46 -0.15
N PRO A 268 -9.75 -15.38 0.60
CA PRO A 268 -8.69 -14.47 1.02
C PRO A 268 -7.55 -15.20 1.76
N ARG A 269 -6.30 -14.79 1.54
CA ARG A 269 -5.12 -15.45 2.14
C ARG A 269 -5.18 -15.52 3.67
N GLY A 270 -5.69 -14.47 4.31
CA GLY A 270 -5.88 -14.43 5.76
C GLY A 270 -6.85 -15.51 6.26
N LEU A 271 -7.91 -15.79 5.49
CA LEU A 271 -8.86 -16.86 5.77
C LEU A 271 -8.25 -18.24 5.53
N LEU A 272 -7.53 -18.46 4.44
CA LEU A 272 -6.88 -19.75 4.15
C LEU A 272 -5.95 -20.19 5.30
N GLY A 273 -5.25 -19.25 5.94
CA GLY A 273 -4.42 -19.52 7.11
C GLY A 273 -5.20 -19.93 8.38
N ARG A 274 -6.52 -19.73 8.40
CA ARG A 274 -7.43 -19.95 9.54
C ARG A 274 -8.65 -20.79 9.17
N VAL A 275 -8.67 -21.44 8.00
CA VAL A 275 -9.88 -22.12 7.48
C VAL A 275 -10.35 -23.26 8.39
N ARG A 276 -9.44 -23.87 9.16
CA ARG A 276 -9.74 -24.89 10.17
C ARG A 276 -10.54 -24.38 11.37
N SER A 277 -10.69 -23.06 11.52
CA SER A 277 -11.60 -22.47 12.50
C SER A 277 -13.07 -22.59 12.11
N LEU A 278 -13.36 -22.89 10.84
CA LEU A 278 -14.72 -23.17 10.36
C LEU A 278 -15.10 -24.64 10.61
N SER A 279 -16.40 -24.91 10.78
CA SER A 279 -16.94 -26.26 10.90
C SER A 279 -16.63 -27.11 9.67
N LEU A 280 -16.69 -28.44 9.79
CA LEU A 280 -16.50 -29.34 8.64
C LEU A 280 -17.53 -29.06 7.54
N ASP A 281 -18.79 -28.81 7.91
CA ASP A 281 -19.87 -28.56 6.96
C ASP A 281 -19.64 -27.25 6.18
N HIS A 282 -19.18 -26.19 6.85
CA HIS A 282 -18.77 -24.95 6.16
C HIS A 282 -17.61 -25.17 5.20
N ARG A 283 -16.61 -25.97 5.59
CA ARG A 283 -15.46 -26.28 4.73
C ARG A 283 -15.88 -27.09 3.50
N ARG A 284 -16.83 -28.03 3.68
CA ARG A 284 -17.44 -28.81 2.59
C ARG A 284 -18.21 -27.91 1.63
N GLU A 285 -19.04 -27.01 2.14
CA GLU A 285 -19.79 -26.10 1.28
C GLU A 285 -18.89 -25.13 0.53
N LEU A 286 -17.84 -24.58 1.18
CA LEU A 286 -16.83 -23.78 0.48
C LEU A 286 -16.09 -24.60 -0.60
N ALA A 287 -15.82 -25.88 -0.35
CA ALA A 287 -15.22 -26.76 -1.35
C ALA A 287 -16.15 -26.98 -2.54
N ARG A 288 -17.44 -27.21 -2.30
CA ARG A 288 -18.50 -27.31 -3.33
C ARG A 288 -18.60 -26.06 -4.19
N LEU A 289 -18.59 -24.87 -3.57
CA LEU A 289 -18.59 -23.59 -4.30
C LEU A 289 -17.37 -23.40 -5.21
N LEU A 290 -16.23 -23.96 -4.82
CA LEU A 290 -14.97 -23.87 -5.57
C LEU A 290 -14.74 -25.08 -6.49
N GLY A 291 -15.66 -26.04 -6.57
CA GLY A 291 -15.51 -27.31 -7.30
C GLY A 291 -15.16 -27.15 -8.78
N ARG A 292 -15.67 -26.07 -9.41
CA ARG A 292 -15.41 -25.70 -10.82
C ARG A 292 -14.14 -24.87 -11.02
N THR A 293 -13.46 -24.48 -9.94
CA THR A 293 -12.27 -23.62 -9.95
C THR A 293 -11.07 -24.36 -9.35
N PRO A 294 -10.40 -25.23 -10.12
CA PRO A 294 -9.43 -26.20 -9.60
C PRO A 294 -8.24 -25.56 -8.88
N THR A 295 -7.83 -24.35 -9.29
CA THR A 295 -6.74 -23.58 -8.64
C THR A 295 -7.14 -23.10 -7.24
N HIS A 296 -8.35 -22.55 -7.09
CA HIS A 296 -8.87 -22.08 -5.80
C HIS A 296 -9.24 -23.24 -4.88
N LEU A 297 -9.80 -24.32 -5.42
CA LEU A 297 -10.06 -25.56 -4.66
C LEU A 297 -8.75 -26.15 -4.14
N ALA A 298 -7.69 -26.20 -4.96
CA ALA A 298 -6.38 -26.67 -4.53
C ALA A 298 -5.83 -25.86 -3.36
N ALA A 299 -5.99 -24.53 -3.38
CA ALA A 299 -5.57 -23.65 -2.30
C ALA A 299 -6.31 -23.95 -0.97
N LEU A 300 -7.60 -24.30 -1.04
CA LEU A 300 -8.38 -24.76 0.11
C LEU A 300 -7.90 -26.12 0.62
N LEU A 301 -7.78 -27.11 -0.28
CA LEU A 301 -7.36 -28.48 0.08
C LEU A 301 -5.94 -28.52 0.68
N ALA A 302 -5.02 -27.67 0.21
CA ALA A 302 -3.67 -27.54 0.76
C ALA A 302 -3.64 -27.22 2.27
N ARG A 303 -4.71 -26.63 2.82
CA ARG A 303 -4.84 -26.27 4.24
C ARG A 303 -5.41 -27.40 5.10
N HIS A 304 -5.81 -28.51 4.49
CA HIS A 304 -6.38 -29.69 5.15
C HIS A 304 -5.33 -30.78 5.36
N ALA A 305 -5.59 -31.68 6.32
CA ALA A 305 -4.75 -32.86 6.49
C ALA A 305 -4.88 -33.75 5.25
N PRO A 306 -3.81 -34.46 4.81
CA PRO A 306 -3.88 -35.32 3.62
C PRO A 306 -5.07 -36.30 3.64
N SER A 307 -5.41 -36.87 4.81
CA SER A 307 -6.53 -37.79 4.97
C SER A 307 -7.91 -37.19 4.66
N GLU A 308 -8.09 -35.87 4.77
CA GLU A 308 -9.39 -35.20 4.52
C GLU A 308 -9.56 -34.78 3.05
N ARG A 309 -8.47 -34.73 2.27
CA ARG A 309 -8.47 -34.04 0.96
C ARG A 309 -9.23 -34.80 -0.12
N ALA A 310 -9.23 -36.14 -0.06
CA ALA A 310 -9.96 -36.97 -1.01
C ALA A 310 -11.48 -36.78 -0.85
N ASP A 311 -11.97 -36.91 0.38
CA ASP A 311 -13.39 -36.73 0.71
C ASP A 311 -13.88 -35.31 0.39
N LEU A 312 -13.05 -34.28 0.63
CA LEU A 312 -13.40 -32.91 0.27
C LEU A 312 -13.41 -32.67 -1.24
N LEU A 313 -12.53 -33.32 -2.01
CA LEU A 313 -12.57 -33.26 -3.47
C LEU A 313 -13.83 -33.93 -4.01
N GLU A 314 -14.19 -35.09 -3.47
CA GLU A 314 -15.40 -35.82 -3.85
C GLU A 314 -16.65 -35.00 -3.55
N TYR A 315 -16.75 -34.44 -2.34
CA TYR A 315 -17.83 -33.52 -1.99
C TYR A 315 -17.86 -32.28 -2.89
N ALA A 316 -16.69 -31.70 -3.20
CA ALA A 316 -16.60 -30.53 -4.07
C ALA A 316 -17.15 -30.78 -5.49
N ARG A 317 -17.11 -32.03 -5.93
CA ARG A 317 -17.49 -32.47 -7.28
C ARG A 317 -18.78 -33.29 -7.30
N GLN A 318 -19.51 -33.39 -6.19
CA GLN A 318 -20.75 -34.18 -6.13
C GLN A 318 -21.79 -33.75 -7.18
N ASP A 319 -21.77 -32.47 -7.57
CA ASP A 319 -22.67 -31.86 -8.55
C ASP A 319 -22.03 -31.75 -9.97
N ILE A 320 -20.92 -32.46 -10.22
CA ILE A 320 -20.13 -32.35 -11.47
C ILE A 320 -19.89 -33.75 -12.05
N GLU A 321 -20.27 -33.95 -13.31
CA GLU A 321 -20.00 -35.19 -14.04
C GLU A 321 -18.50 -35.49 -14.12
N GLU A 322 -18.09 -36.70 -13.76
CA GLU A 322 -16.69 -37.08 -13.59
C GLU A 322 -15.85 -36.89 -14.87
N GLY A 323 -16.39 -37.22 -16.05
CA GLY A 323 -15.71 -37.04 -17.34
C GLY A 323 -15.44 -35.55 -17.67
N ARG A 324 -16.28 -34.65 -17.17
CA ARG A 324 -16.24 -33.21 -17.47
C ARG A 324 -15.61 -32.37 -16.37
N ALA A 325 -15.33 -32.97 -15.20
CA ALA A 325 -14.73 -32.29 -14.08
C ALA A 325 -13.44 -31.52 -14.46
N PRO A 326 -13.38 -30.20 -14.20
CA PRO A 326 -12.24 -29.38 -14.56
C PRO A 326 -11.03 -29.76 -13.71
N TRP A 327 -9.86 -29.57 -14.29
CA TRP A 327 -8.60 -29.98 -13.68
C TRP A 327 -7.53 -28.92 -13.89
N HIS A 328 -6.53 -28.93 -13.00
CA HIS A 328 -5.33 -28.12 -13.10
C HIS A 328 -4.22 -28.82 -12.31
N GLU A 329 -2.95 -28.68 -12.70
CA GLU A 329 -1.82 -29.36 -12.06
C GLU A 329 -1.73 -29.07 -10.55
N THR A 330 -2.05 -27.84 -10.14
CA THR A 330 -2.05 -27.43 -8.72
C THR A 330 -3.00 -28.26 -7.86
N LEU A 331 -4.08 -28.79 -8.45
CA LEU A 331 -5.00 -29.68 -7.75
C LEU A 331 -4.33 -31.04 -7.49
N LEU A 332 -3.68 -31.61 -8.50
CA LEU A 332 -2.95 -32.89 -8.37
C LEU A 332 -1.82 -32.82 -7.32
N ASP A 333 -1.15 -31.67 -7.21
CA ASP A 333 -0.07 -31.43 -6.25
C ASP A 333 -0.50 -31.55 -4.79
N VAL A 334 -1.76 -31.24 -4.49
CA VAL A 334 -2.26 -31.27 -3.10
C VAL A 334 -2.93 -32.58 -2.74
N LEU A 335 -3.27 -33.44 -3.70
CA LEU A 335 -3.98 -34.69 -3.44
C LEU A 335 -3.09 -35.78 -2.80
N PRO A 336 -3.66 -36.66 -1.97
CA PRO A 336 -3.00 -37.90 -1.53
C PRO A 336 -2.72 -38.84 -2.71
N HIS A 337 -1.81 -39.82 -2.51
CA HIS A 337 -1.34 -40.70 -3.59
C HIS A 337 -2.49 -41.37 -4.36
N ASP A 338 -3.41 -42.06 -3.68
CA ASP A 338 -4.47 -42.81 -4.36
C ASP A 338 -5.43 -41.91 -5.14
N ALA A 339 -5.86 -40.78 -4.55
CA ALA A 339 -6.70 -39.80 -5.22
C ALA A 339 -5.99 -39.14 -6.42
N ARG A 340 -4.71 -38.79 -6.26
CA ARG A 340 -3.87 -38.24 -7.32
C ARG A 340 -3.71 -39.22 -8.48
N HIS A 341 -3.44 -40.50 -8.19
CA HIS A 341 -3.27 -41.54 -9.21
C HIS A 341 -4.56 -41.76 -10.00
N ARG A 342 -5.71 -41.84 -9.32
CA ARG A 342 -7.02 -41.95 -9.98
C ARG A 342 -7.29 -40.76 -10.89
N GLU A 343 -7.11 -39.54 -10.37
CA GLU A 343 -7.34 -38.32 -11.12
C GLU A 343 -6.37 -38.16 -12.30
N ALA A 344 -5.09 -38.52 -12.14
CA ALA A 344 -4.11 -38.48 -13.21
C ALA A 344 -4.45 -39.43 -14.36
N ARG A 345 -4.91 -40.66 -14.05
CA ARG A 345 -5.39 -41.61 -15.08
C ARG A 345 -6.58 -41.04 -15.85
N ARG A 346 -7.58 -40.53 -15.13
CA ARG A 346 -8.76 -39.90 -15.72
C ARG A 346 -8.40 -38.76 -16.68
N ILE A 347 -7.46 -37.89 -16.29
CA ILE A 347 -7.03 -36.77 -17.12
C ILE A 347 -6.24 -37.27 -18.35
N LEU A 348 -5.36 -38.27 -18.17
CA LEU A 348 -4.57 -38.86 -19.26
C LEU A 348 -5.42 -39.62 -20.30
N GLU A 349 -6.63 -40.04 -19.95
CA GLU A 349 -7.58 -40.66 -20.88
C GLU A 349 -8.26 -39.65 -21.80
N ARG A 350 -8.19 -38.34 -21.51
CA ARG A 350 -8.77 -37.30 -22.37
C ARG A 350 -8.02 -37.15 -23.68
N ASP A 351 -8.73 -37.09 -24.78
CA ASP A 351 -8.13 -37.00 -26.12
C ASP A 351 -7.29 -35.72 -26.33
N GLU A 352 -7.73 -34.59 -25.76
CA GLU A 352 -6.97 -33.31 -25.75
C GLU A 352 -5.57 -33.46 -25.10
N VAL A 353 -5.44 -34.35 -24.11
CA VAL A 353 -4.17 -34.64 -23.44
C VAL A 353 -3.37 -35.69 -24.20
N ARG A 354 -4.02 -36.77 -24.66
CA ARG A 354 -3.38 -37.89 -25.37
C ARG A 354 -2.70 -37.45 -26.67
N THR A 355 -3.29 -36.50 -27.38
CA THR A 355 -2.74 -35.93 -28.62
C THR A 355 -1.59 -34.95 -28.36
N ASN A 356 -1.49 -34.39 -27.14
CA ASN A 356 -0.40 -33.50 -26.74
C ASN A 356 0.70 -34.28 -25.98
N ARG A 357 1.76 -34.66 -26.71
CA ARG A 357 2.89 -35.42 -26.17
C ARG A 357 3.52 -34.77 -24.92
N MET A 358 3.74 -33.46 -24.95
CA MET A 358 4.37 -32.72 -23.85
C MET A 358 3.50 -32.74 -22.59
N GLN A 359 2.18 -32.55 -22.75
CA GLN A 359 1.23 -32.59 -21.64
C GLN A 359 1.05 -34.00 -21.08
N THR A 360 1.05 -35.02 -21.95
CA THR A 360 1.06 -36.43 -21.54
C THR A 360 2.28 -36.76 -20.68
N LEU A 361 3.48 -36.32 -21.08
CA LEU A 361 4.70 -36.50 -20.30
C LEU A 361 4.66 -35.74 -18.96
N ALA A 362 4.15 -34.49 -18.96
CA ALA A 362 3.97 -33.72 -17.73
C ALA A 362 3.03 -34.41 -16.73
N LEU A 363 1.88 -34.88 -17.20
CA LEU A 363 0.85 -35.51 -16.37
C LEU A 363 1.20 -36.94 -15.93
N SER A 364 2.04 -37.64 -16.71
CA SER A 364 2.57 -38.95 -16.31
C SER A 364 3.36 -38.89 -15.00
N ALA A 365 3.87 -37.72 -14.60
CA ALA A 365 4.52 -37.53 -13.30
C ALA A 365 3.62 -37.85 -12.09
N TYR A 366 2.30 -37.79 -12.26
CA TYR A 366 1.32 -38.01 -11.20
C TYR A 366 0.79 -39.45 -11.14
N LEU A 367 1.30 -40.36 -11.98
CA LEU A 367 0.99 -41.79 -11.93
C LEU A 367 1.86 -42.54 -10.90
N PRO A 368 1.51 -43.80 -10.56
CA PRO A 368 2.44 -44.68 -9.85
C PRO A 368 3.77 -44.79 -10.58
N PHE A 369 4.89 -44.73 -9.85
CA PHE A 369 6.23 -44.67 -10.44
C PHE A 369 6.51 -45.78 -11.45
N GLU A 370 6.16 -47.03 -11.13
CA GLU A 370 6.39 -48.19 -12.02
C GLU A 370 5.68 -48.07 -13.37
N VAL A 371 4.54 -47.39 -13.41
CA VAL A 371 3.76 -47.16 -14.64
C VAL A 371 4.37 -45.99 -15.41
N ALA A 372 4.67 -44.88 -14.73
CA ALA A 372 5.18 -43.66 -15.35
C ALA A 372 6.58 -43.81 -15.94
N ARG A 373 7.44 -44.61 -15.27
CA ARG A 373 8.87 -44.68 -15.56
C ARG A 373 9.17 -45.01 -17.01
N SER A 374 8.53 -46.05 -17.56
CA SER A 374 8.79 -46.50 -18.94
C SER A 374 8.54 -45.39 -19.96
N VAL A 375 7.39 -44.70 -19.86
CA VAL A 375 6.99 -43.59 -20.73
C VAL A 375 7.90 -42.38 -20.59
N LEU A 376 8.30 -42.05 -19.36
CA LEU A 376 9.16 -40.89 -19.08
C LEU A 376 10.62 -41.15 -19.49
N GLU A 377 11.14 -42.36 -19.30
CA GLU A 377 12.48 -42.72 -19.79
C GLU A 377 12.55 -42.77 -21.32
N GLU A 378 11.46 -43.14 -21.99
CA GLU A 378 11.34 -43.07 -23.46
C GLU A 378 11.35 -41.61 -23.94
N GLY A 379 10.52 -40.74 -23.36
CA GLY A 379 10.51 -39.30 -23.69
C GLY A 379 11.85 -38.62 -23.42
N ALA A 380 12.59 -39.06 -22.40
CA ALA A 380 13.92 -38.56 -22.09
C ALA A 380 14.99 -38.93 -23.15
N ARG A 381 14.67 -39.81 -24.10
CA ARG A 381 15.54 -40.19 -25.24
C ARG A 381 15.15 -39.49 -26.56
N ALA A 382 14.16 -38.59 -26.52
CA ALA A 382 13.73 -37.85 -27.70
C ALA A 382 14.86 -36.96 -28.27
N SER A 383 14.87 -36.78 -29.59
CA SER A 383 15.85 -35.88 -30.25
C SER A 383 15.63 -34.41 -29.88
N GLU A 384 14.38 -34.01 -29.59
CA GLU A 384 13.99 -32.65 -29.24
C GLU A 384 14.29 -32.36 -27.76
N ALA A 385 14.95 -31.23 -27.48
CA ALA A 385 15.46 -30.92 -26.15
C ALA A 385 14.36 -30.57 -25.14
N ASN A 386 13.29 -29.87 -25.54
CA ASN A 386 12.18 -29.55 -24.65
C ASN A 386 11.44 -30.81 -24.19
N GLU A 387 11.21 -31.80 -25.06
CA GLU A 387 10.60 -33.08 -24.74
C GLU A 387 11.45 -33.84 -23.71
N ARG A 388 12.79 -33.91 -23.93
CA ARG A 388 13.70 -34.47 -22.93
C ARG A 388 13.61 -33.73 -21.59
N ALA A 389 13.59 -32.40 -21.62
CA ALA A 389 13.52 -31.56 -20.42
C ALA A 389 12.25 -31.85 -19.60
N VAL A 390 11.09 -31.93 -20.26
CA VAL A 390 9.81 -32.23 -19.60
C VAL A 390 9.78 -33.68 -19.10
N ALA A 391 10.24 -34.65 -19.89
CA ALA A 391 10.27 -36.04 -19.48
C ALA A 391 11.16 -36.26 -18.23
N LEU A 392 12.36 -35.67 -18.21
CA LEU A 392 13.29 -35.75 -17.08
C LEU A 392 12.78 -34.99 -15.85
N HIS A 393 12.19 -33.79 -16.04
CA HIS A 393 11.49 -33.07 -14.97
C HIS A 393 10.40 -33.95 -14.35
N SER A 394 9.55 -34.53 -15.19
CA SER A 394 8.45 -35.41 -14.78
C SER A 394 8.92 -36.67 -14.08
N LEU A 395 10.04 -37.27 -14.50
CA LEU A 395 10.59 -38.48 -13.86
C LEU A 395 11.02 -38.21 -12.42
N VAL A 396 11.78 -37.13 -12.20
CA VAL A 396 12.22 -36.71 -10.86
C VAL A 396 11.02 -36.30 -10.01
N ARG A 397 10.08 -35.55 -10.59
CA ARG A 397 8.84 -35.17 -9.91
C ARG A 397 8.03 -36.40 -9.51
N CYS A 398 7.90 -37.40 -10.38
CA CYS A 398 7.17 -38.64 -10.13
C CYS A 398 7.75 -39.40 -8.93
N ALA A 399 9.07 -39.57 -8.90
CA ALA A 399 9.75 -40.23 -7.81
C ALA A 399 9.52 -39.50 -6.46
N GLY A 400 9.62 -38.17 -6.47
CA GLY A 400 9.39 -37.34 -5.28
C GLY A 400 7.93 -37.35 -4.80
N LEU A 401 6.99 -37.34 -5.74
CA LEU A 401 5.55 -37.40 -5.46
C LEU A 401 5.12 -38.75 -4.89
N ASN A 402 5.71 -39.86 -5.37
CA ASN A 402 5.42 -41.23 -4.92
C ASN A 402 6.24 -41.65 -3.69
N ARG A 403 7.36 -40.95 -3.42
CA ARG A 403 8.37 -41.35 -2.43
C ARG A 403 8.95 -42.74 -2.69
N ARG A 404 9.06 -43.11 -3.97
CA ARG A 404 9.54 -44.41 -4.48
C ARG A 404 10.25 -44.18 -5.81
N GLY A 405 11.11 -45.10 -6.22
CA GLY A 405 11.79 -44.98 -7.51
C GLY A 405 12.90 -43.92 -7.54
N ILE A 406 13.35 -43.47 -6.37
CA ILE A 406 14.27 -42.33 -6.23
C ILE A 406 15.64 -42.71 -6.78
N ASP A 407 16.17 -43.86 -6.36
CA ASP A 407 17.44 -44.39 -6.86
C ASP A 407 17.42 -44.56 -8.38
N GLU A 408 16.34 -45.12 -8.91
CA GLU A 408 16.16 -45.34 -10.34
C GLU A 408 16.11 -44.02 -11.11
N ALA A 409 15.35 -43.04 -10.63
CA ALA A 409 15.27 -41.73 -11.24
C ALA A 409 16.61 -40.97 -11.20
N LEU A 410 17.31 -41.00 -10.06
CA LEU A 410 18.60 -40.33 -9.90
C LEU A 410 19.69 -41.00 -10.75
N LYS A 411 19.72 -42.34 -10.82
CA LYS A 411 20.64 -43.09 -11.69
C LYS A 411 20.37 -42.78 -13.16
N PHE A 412 19.10 -42.72 -13.56
CA PHE A 412 18.75 -42.37 -14.93
C PHE A 412 19.16 -40.93 -15.29
N CYS A 413 18.95 -39.98 -14.37
CA CYS A 413 19.32 -38.58 -14.55
C CYS A 413 20.84 -38.34 -14.61
N GLN A 414 21.71 -39.30 -14.28
CA GLN A 414 23.16 -39.13 -14.47
C GLN A 414 23.53 -38.89 -15.95
N LYS A 415 22.69 -39.32 -16.89
CA LYS A 415 22.91 -39.16 -18.33
C LYS A 415 22.83 -37.71 -18.83
N ILE A 416 22.41 -36.75 -17.99
CA ILE A 416 22.26 -35.34 -18.37
C ILE A 416 23.58 -34.56 -18.42
N GLU A 417 24.72 -35.19 -18.10
CA GLU A 417 26.05 -34.57 -18.07
C GLU A 417 26.31 -33.70 -19.31
N ASN A 418 26.08 -34.27 -20.49
CA ASN A 418 26.38 -33.64 -21.78
C ASN A 418 25.14 -33.03 -22.48
N ASP A 419 23.99 -32.89 -21.78
CA ASP A 419 22.79 -32.28 -22.38
C ASP A 419 22.89 -30.74 -22.38
N GLN A 420 21.88 -30.04 -22.90
CA GLN A 420 21.83 -28.57 -22.88
C GLN A 420 21.27 -28.05 -21.55
N ASP A 421 21.61 -26.81 -21.15
CA ASP A 421 21.12 -26.25 -19.89
C ASP A 421 19.59 -26.30 -19.69
N PRO A 422 18.72 -26.05 -20.68
CA PRO A 422 17.26 -26.18 -20.48
C PRO A 422 16.82 -27.58 -20.03
N VAL A 423 17.50 -28.63 -20.49
CA VAL A 423 17.22 -30.02 -20.10
C VAL A 423 17.67 -30.29 -18.67
N ARG A 424 18.91 -29.89 -18.35
CA ARG A 424 19.44 -29.95 -16.97
C ARG A 424 18.58 -29.13 -15.99
N GLN A 425 18.17 -27.94 -16.40
CA GLN A 425 17.31 -27.04 -15.63
C GLN A 425 16.00 -27.72 -15.26
N GLY A 426 15.39 -28.50 -16.16
CA GLY A 426 14.18 -29.29 -15.89
C GLY A 426 14.32 -30.22 -14.67
N VAL A 427 15.45 -30.94 -14.60
CA VAL A 427 15.80 -31.84 -13.48
C VAL A 427 15.98 -31.05 -12.18
N TYR A 428 16.79 -29.99 -12.19
CA TYR A 428 17.04 -29.21 -10.97
C TYR A 428 15.80 -28.47 -10.49
N ARG A 429 14.93 -28.03 -11.40
CA ARG A 429 13.62 -27.44 -11.06
C ARG A 429 12.73 -28.45 -10.33
N ALA A 430 12.74 -29.73 -10.74
CA ALA A 430 12.03 -30.79 -10.03
C ALA A 430 12.67 -31.10 -8.67
N LEU A 431 14.01 -31.16 -8.59
CA LEU A 431 14.71 -31.32 -7.31
C LEU A 431 14.41 -30.18 -6.33
N ALA A 432 14.30 -28.94 -6.82
CA ALA A 432 13.97 -27.79 -5.99
C ALA A 432 12.59 -27.87 -5.34
N THR A 433 11.65 -28.67 -5.86
CA THR A 433 10.33 -28.95 -5.25
C THR A 433 10.31 -30.29 -4.48
N PHE A 434 11.27 -31.19 -4.72
CA PHE A 434 11.41 -32.51 -4.09
C PHE A 434 11.41 -32.47 -2.55
N PRO A 435 10.69 -33.36 -1.85
CA PRO A 435 10.71 -33.43 -0.38
C PRO A 435 12.07 -33.98 0.13
N PRO A 436 12.91 -33.22 0.84
CA PRO A 436 14.25 -33.71 1.20
C PRO A 436 14.25 -34.82 2.26
N THR A 437 13.14 -34.99 2.98
CA THR A 437 12.97 -35.99 4.04
C THR A 437 12.78 -37.41 3.53
N VAL A 438 12.57 -37.61 2.23
CA VAL A 438 12.45 -38.96 1.63
C VAL A 438 13.79 -39.46 1.09
N LEU A 439 14.82 -38.62 1.13
CA LEU A 439 16.18 -38.99 0.77
C LEU A 439 16.83 -39.69 1.97
N GLU A 440 17.48 -40.80 1.68
CA GLU A 440 18.32 -41.59 2.58
C GLU A 440 19.80 -41.43 2.22
N ASP A 441 20.71 -41.76 3.14
CA ASP A 441 22.16 -41.62 2.93
C ASP A 441 22.68 -42.37 1.69
N ALA A 442 22.04 -43.49 1.29
CA ALA A 442 22.37 -44.19 0.05
C ALA A 442 22.24 -43.32 -1.22
N HIS A 443 21.41 -42.27 -1.19
CA HIS A 443 21.21 -41.35 -2.31
C HIS A 443 22.24 -40.21 -2.35
N ALA A 444 23.07 -40.06 -1.31
CA ALA A 444 23.99 -38.92 -1.18
C ALA A 444 24.98 -38.84 -2.34
N GLU A 445 25.64 -39.95 -2.68
CA GLU A 445 26.62 -40.01 -3.78
C GLU A 445 25.98 -39.73 -5.16
N PRO A 446 24.87 -40.39 -5.57
CA PRO A 446 24.18 -40.04 -6.81
C PRO A 446 23.74 -38.58 -6.90
N LEU A 447 23.26 -37.99 -5.80
CA LEU A 447 22.86 -36.58 -5.76
C LEU A 447 24.06 -35.64 -5.93
N PHE A 448 25.18 -35.94 -5.29
CA PHE A 448 26.39 -35.14 -5.42
C PHE A 448 26.85 -35.08 -6.87
N TRP A 449 26.97 -36.23 -7.53
CA TRP A 449 27.39 -36.30 -8.93
C TRP A 449 26.38 -35.64 -9.88
N LEU A 450 25.08 -35.82 -9.63
CA LEU A 450 24.04 -35.20 -10.43
C LEU A 450 24.16 -33.67 -10.41
N VAL A 451 24.46 -33.06 -9.27
CA VAL A 451 24.66 -31.61 -9.16
C VAL A 451 26.03 -31.19 -9.70
N ALA A 452 27.06 -32.04 -9.54
CA ALA A 452 28.39 -31.79 -10.09
C ALA A 452 28.36 -31.55 -11.62
N HIS A 453 27.47 -32.22 -12.36
CA HIS A 453 27.25 -31.97 -13.79
C HIS A 453 26.91 -30.50 -14.10
N ALA A 454 26.03 -29.85 -13.31
CA ALA A 454 25.74 -28.43 -13.49
C ALA A 454 26.94 -27.54 -13.19
N PHE A 455 27.79 -27.92 -12.24
CA PHE A 455 28.98 -27.13 -11.92
C PHE A 455 30.12 -27.31 -12.91
N ALA A 456 30.20 -28.45 -13.59
CA ALA A 456 31.15 -28.72 -14.66
C ALA A 456 30.75 -28.08 -15.99
N ALA A 457 29.44 -27.94 -16.27
CA ALA A 457 28.94 -27.39 -17.51
C ALA A 457 29.14 -25.86 -17.63
N ARG A 458 29.71 -25.41 -18.76
CA ARG A 458 29.99 -24.00 -19.03
C ARG A 458 28.72 -23.17 -19.28
N ASP A 459 27.70 -23.78 -19.84
CA ASP A 459 26.44 -23.15 -20.24
C ASP A 459 25.40 -23.08 -19.10
N THR A 460 25.76 -23.50 -17.87
CA THR A 460 24.85 -23.47 -16.73
C THR A 460 24.29 -22.08 -16.46
N SER A 461 22.97 -21.96 -16.52
CA SER A 461 22.26 -20.69 -16.34
C SER A 461 22.17 -20.25 -14.88
N TRP A 462 21.81 -18.99 -14.65
CA TRP A 462 21.49 -18.48 -13.32
C TRP A 462 20.27 -19.21 -12.71
N MET A 463 19.28 -19.58 -13.53
CA MET A 463 18.08 -20.27 -13.06
C MET A 463 18.39 -21.67 -12.52
N THR A 464 19.23 -22.44 -13.23
CA THR A 464 19.74 -23.72 -12.76
C THR A 464 20.44 -23.59 -11.39
N ARG A 465 21.32 -22.59 -11.23
CA ARG A 465 21.99 -22.32 -9.95
C ARG A 465 21.00 -21.98 -8.83
N SER A 466 19.97 -21.20 -9.12
CA SER A 466 18.94 -20.84 -8.14
C SER A 466 18.16 -22.06 -7.65
N HIS A 467 17.82 -22.99 -8.54
CA HIS A 467 17.14 -24.23 -8.15
C HIS A 467 18.01 -25.14 -7.29
N ILE A 468 19.29 -25.29 -7.64
CA ILE A 468 20.27 -26.05 -6.85
C ILE A 468 20.44 -25.42 -5.45
N GLN A 469 20.49 -24.09 -5.37
CA GLN A 469 20.54 -23.37 -4.09
C GLN A 469 19.33 -23.68 -3.22
N ASP A 470 18.12 -23.54 -3.76
CA ASP A 470 16.89 -23.80 -3.00
C ASP A 470 16.82 -25.24 -2.50
N PHE A 471 17.17 -26.21 -3.35
CA PHE A 471 17.25 -27.62 -2.96
C PHE A 471 18.27 -27.84 -1.83
N SER A 472 19.49 -27.34 -1.99
CA SER A 472 20.59 -27.52 -1.00
C SER A 472 20.21 -26.98 0.37
N VAL A 473 19.54 -25.82 0.42
CA VAL A 473 19.07 -25.19 1.67
C VAL A 473 17.96 -26.01 2.32
N ARG A 474 17.01 -26.52 1.53
CA ARG A 474 15.94 -27.40 2.06
C ARG A 474 16.51 -28.73 2.56
N LEU A 475 17.49 -29.30 1.86
CA LEU A 475 18.18 -30.53 2.26
C LEU A 475 18.94 -30.34 3.58
N LEU A 476 19.71 -29.24 3.70
CA LEU A 476 20.41 -28.88 4.92
C LEU A 476 19.45 -28.72 6.10
N GLN A 477 18.27 -28.11 5.89
CA GLN A 477 17.24 -27.95 6.92
C GLN A 477 16.64 -29.27 7.39
N ALA A 478 16.30 -30.16 6.45
CA ALA A 478 15.69 -31.45 6.75
C ALA A 478 16.62 -32.33 7.60
N HIS A 479 17.94 -32.25 7.35
CA HIS A 479 18.95 -33.07 8.02
C HIS A 479 19.74 -32.32 9.10
N ALA A 480 19.32 -31.11 9.49
CA ALA A 480 20.07 -30.24 10.42
C ALA A 480 20.29 -30.84 11.81
N LEU A 481 19.41 -31.75 12.25
CA LEU A 481 19.52 -32.47 13.54
C LEU A 481 20.32 -33.77 13.43
N GLN A 482 20.74 -34.16 12.22
CA GLN A 482 21.53 -35.36 11.93
C GLN A 482 22.87 -34.98 11.29
N PRO A 483 23.75 -34.25 11.99
CA PRO A 483 25.00 -33.71 11.44
C PRO A 483 26.02 -34.77 10.99
N ARG A 484 25.76 -36.04 11.27
CA ARG A 484 26.58 -37.19 10.87
C ARG A 484 26.05 -37.91 9.62
N SER A 485 24.88 -37.52 9.09
CA SER A 485 24.34 -38.15 7.88
C SER A 485 25.14 -37.72 6.65
N GLN A 486 25.25 -38.61 5.67
CA GLN A 486 25.92 -38.31 4.40
C GLN A 486 25.16 -37.22 3.64
N LEU A 487 23.83 -37.18 3.73
CA LEU A 487 23.02 -36.12 3.10
C LEU A 487 23.29 -34.74 3.68
N PHE A 488 23.55 -34.64 4.99
CA PHE A 488 23.97 -33.38 5.61
C PHE A 488 25.33 -32.92 5.06
N SER A 489 26.28 -33.85 4.89
CA SER A 489 27.58 -33.56 4.26
C SER A 489 27.41 -33.07 2.83
N VAL A 490 26.62 -33.78 2.01
CA VAL A 490 26.36 -33.39 0.62
C VAL A 490 25.68 -32.02 0.54
N ALA A 491 24.65 -31.76 1.36
CA ALA A 491 23.99 -30.46 1.38
C ALA A 491 24.98 -29.32 1.69
N LEU A 492 25.92 -29.57 2.60
CA LEU A 492 26.96 -28.62 2.94
C LEU A 492 27.96 -28.45 1.78
N ASP A 493 28.42 -29.54 1.17
CA ASP A 493 29.35 -29.50 0.03
C ASP A 493 28.74 -28.72 -1.14
N LEU A 494 27.44 -28.88 -1.40
CA LEU A 494 26.71 -28.12 -2.42
C LEU A 494 26.64 -26.62 -2.08
N VAL A 495 26.36 -26.26 -0.83
CA VAL A 495 26.37 -24.86 -0.38
C VAL A 495 27.78 -24.27 -0.51
N GLU A 496 28.82 -25.03 -0.19
CA GLU A 496 30.22 -24.60 -0.35
C GLU A 496 30.58 -24.41 -1.84
N GLN A 497 30.19 -25.33 -2.72
CA GLN A 497 30.40 -25.22 -4.16
C GLN A 497 29.67 -24.02 -4.76
N LEU A 498 28.42 -23.79 -4.36
CA LEU A 498 27.65 -22.60 -4.76
C LEU A 498 28.33 -21.31 -4.29
N ALA A 499 28.85 -21.29 -3.06
CA ALA A 499 29.57 -20.14 -2.51
C ALA A 499 30.92 -19.87 -3.21
N LYS A 500 31.58 -20.91 -3.75
CA LYS A 500 32.80 -20.78 -4.56
C LYS A 500 32.51 -20.18 -5.94
N GLN A 501 31.35 -20.48 -6.53
CA GLN A 501 30.98 -19.99 -7.87
C GLN A 501 30.24 -18.64 -7.86
N SER A 502 29.58 -18.27 -6.77
CA SER A 502 28.80 -17.04 -6.66
C SER A 502 29.02 -16.33 -5.32
N SER A 503 29.35 -15.05 -5.36
CA SER A 503 29.48 -14.19 -4.18
C SER A 503 28.14 -13.78 -3.56
N TYR A 504 27.02 -14.10 -4.21
CA TYR A 504 25.66 -13.75 -3.79
C TYR A 504 24.80 -15.01 -3.57
N LEU A 505 25.07 -15.73 -2.49
CA LEU A 505 24.16 -16.75 -1.98
C LEU A 505 23.26 -16.13 -0.89
N ARG A 506 21.94 -16.20 -1.08
CA ARG A 506 20.98 -15.73 -0.06
C ARG A 506 20.33 -16.94 0.61
N VAL A 507 20.86 -17.29 1.78
CA VAL A 507 20.32 -18.34 2.63
C VAL A 507 19.79 -17.70 3.92
N ASP A 508 18.54 -18.00 4.28
CA ASP A 508 17.94 -17.61 5.57
C ASP A 508 17.88 -18.85 6.47
N LEU A 509 18.89 -19.04 7.31
CA LEU A 509 18.92 -20.09 8.33
C LEU A 509 18.40 -19.58 9.68
N GLU A 510 18.39 -18.26 9.93
CA GLU A 510 17.90 -17.64 11.16
C GLU A 510 16.48 -18.12 11.46
N HIS A 511 15.60 -18.03 10.46
CA HIS A 511 14.17 -18.35 10.62
C HIS A 511 13.82 -19.77 10.17
N ARG A 512 14.64 -20.41 9.33
CA ARG A 512 14.32 -21.73 8.74
C ARG A 512 14.96 -22.92 9.45
N LEU A 513 16.02 -22.75 10.25
CA LEU A 513 16.56 -23.86 11.06
C LEU A 513 15.75 -24.04 12.35
N PRO A 514 15.48 -25.28 12.80
CA PRO A 514 14.97 -25.53 14.15
C PRO A 514 15.85 -24.90 15.23
N ARG A 515 15.27 -24.34 16.30
CA ARG A 515 16.03 -23.77 17.43
C ARG A 515 16.93 -24.85 18.04
N GLY A 516 18.20 -24.54 18.29
CA GLY A 516 19.22 -25.47 18.79
C GLY A 516 20.06 -26.16 17.71
N ALA A 517 19.57 -26.25 16.46
CA ALA A 517 20.29 -26.90 15.35
C ALA A 517 21.51 -26.11 14.83
N GLU A 518 21.63 -24.82 15.18
CA GLU A 518 22.81 -24.01 14.85
C GLU A 518 24.07 -24.52 15.55
N LYS A 519 23.96 -25.09 16.76
CA LYS A 519 25.09 -25.58 17.54
C LYS A 519 25.80 -26.78 16.88
N PRO A 520 25.10 -27.88 16.53
CA PRO A 520 25.72 -28.99 15.82
C PRO A 520 26.22 -28.58 14.43
N LEU A 521 25.49 -27.72 13.72
CA LEU A 521 25.93 -27.16 12.43
C LEU A 521 27.26 -26.42 12.56
N ILE A 522 27.38 -25.47 13.50
CA ILE A 522 28.63 -24.74 13.75
C ILE A 522 29.76 -25.68 14.15
N LYS A 523 29.48 -26.73 14.93
CA LYS A 523 30.49 -27.72 15.34
C LYS A 523 31.06 -28.50 14.15
N VAL A 524 30.22 -28.93 13.21
CA VAL A 524 30.69 -29.61 11.97
C VAL A 524 31.48 -28.65 11.10
N LEU A 525 31.00 -27.40 10.99
CA LEU A 525 31.61 -26.37 10.17
C LEU A 525 32.87 -25.75 10.76
N GLU A 526 33.16 -26.00 12.04
CA GLU A 526 34.28 -25.34 12.71
C GLU A 526 35.60 -25.57 11.96
N LYS A 527 35.92 -26.82 11.61
CA LYS A 527 37.14 -27.13 10.87
C LYS A 527 37.11 -26.53 9.46
N PRO A 528 36.08 -26.75 8.61
CA PRO A 528 35.97 -26.07 7.30
C PRO A 528 36.08 -24.54 7.36
N LEU A 529 35.42 -23.90 8.32
CA LEU A 529 35.48 -22.44 8.51
C LEU A 529 36.88 -21.97 8.91
N ARG A 530 37.54 -22.69 9.84
CA ARG A 530 38.92 -22.40 10.26
C ARG A 530 39.89 -22.59 9.09
N ASP A 531 39.79 -23.70 8.37
CA ASP A 531 40.63 -24.03 7.23
C ASP A 531 40.43 -23.01 6.09
N SER A 532 39.18 -22.62 5.81
CA SER A 532 38.85 -21.59 4.80
C SER A 532 39.44 -20.24 5.18
N VAL A 533 39.27 -19.80 6.43
CA VAL A 533 39.85 -18.54 6.93
C VAL A 533 41.38 -18.59 6.94
N GLN A 534 41.99 -19.74 7.25
CA GLN A 534 43.44 -19.94 7.20
C GLN A 534 43.99 -19.83 5.77
N ARG A 535 43.21 -20.26 4.77
CA ARG A 535 43.50 -20.08 3.33
C ARG A 535 43.08 -18.70 2.80
N GLU A 536 42.76 -17.76 3.69
CA GLU A 536 42.29 -16.41 3.36
C GLU A 536 41.00 -16.37 2.49
N ASN A 537 40.19 -17.43 2.51
CA ASN A 537 38.88 -17.47 1.88
C ASN A 537 37.78 -17.23 2.93
N TYR A 538 37.12 -16.07 2.87
CA TYR A 538 36.14 -15.62 3.86
C TYR A 538 34.68 -15.75 3.39
N ALA A 539 34.45 -16.18 2.14
CA ALA A 539 33.10 -16.26 1.56
C ALA A 539 32.18 -17.14 2.43
N LEU A 540 32.69 -18.29 2.85
CA LEU A 540 31.96 -19.24 3.71
C LEU A 540 31.59 -18.61 5.07
N LEU A 541 32.53 -17.91 5.70
CA LEU A 541 32.30 -17.23 6.99
C LEU A 541 31.19 -16.18 6.89
N PHE A 542 31.22 -15.32 5.88
CA PHE A 542 30.22 -14.26 5.70
C PHE A 542 28.85 -14.80 5.31
N LEU A 543 28.83 -15.85 4.49
CA LEU A 543 27.61 -16.55 4.16
C LEU A 543 26.93 -17.07 5.44
N PHE A 544 27.67 -17.77 6.30
CA PHE A 544 27.10 -18.32 7.53
C PHE A 544 26.73 -17.27 8.57
N ALA A 545 27.56 -16.22 8.73
CA ALA A 545 27.22 -15.10 9.62
C ALA A 545 25.91 -14.43 9.19
N ARG A 546 25.73 -14.19 7.89
CA ARG A 546 24.48 -13.65 7.33
C ARG A 546 23.32 -14.61 7.48
N ALA A 547 23.54 -15.90 7.17
CA ALA A 547 22.48 -16.88 7.13
C ALA A 547 21.92 -17.20 8.51
N LEU A 548 22.78 -17.28 9.53
CA LEU A 548 22.37 -17.55 10.92
C LEU A 548 21.86 -16.28 11.64
N GLY A 549 22.25 -15.09 11.20
CA GLY A 549 21.84 -13.81 11.77
C GLY A 549 22.08 -13.76 13.27
N ARG A 550 21.04 -13.43 14.04
CA ARG A 550 21.11 -13.32 15.52
C ARG A 550 21.59 -14.60 16.21
N ARG A 551 21.40 -15.76 15.59
CA ARG A 551 21.79 -17.06 16.17
C ARG A 551 23.30 -17.30 16.15
N ALA A 552 24.06 -16.52 15.37
CA ALA A 552 25.52 -16.56 15.38
C ALA A 552 26.16 -15.68 16.46
N TRP A 553 25.39 -14.84 17.17
CA TRP A 553 25.93 -13.86 18.12
C TRP A 553 26.63 -14.51 19.31
N ASP A 554 26.06 -15.60 19.85
CA ASP A 554 26.60 -16.32 21.01
C ASP A 554 27.64 -17.39 20.63
N SER A 555 27.97 -17.54 19.35
CA SER A 555 28.94 -18.54 18.88
C SER A 555 30.37 -18.04 19.03
N GLY A 556 31.10 -18.53 20.03
CA GLY A 556 32.52 -18.22 20.22
C GLY A 556 33.39 -18.50 18.98
N VAL A 557 33.09 -19.58 18.24
CA VAL A 557 33.81 -19.93 17.01
C VAL A 557 33.60 -18.87 15.94
N VAL A 558 32.36 -18.55 15.57
CA VAL A 558 32.04 -17.57 14.52
C VAL A 558 32.55 -16.19 14.91
N GLN A 559 32.33 -15.77 16.16
CA GLN A 559 32.79 -14.47 16.64
C GLN A 559 34.33 -14.36 16.61
N SER A 560 35.07 -15.42 16.99
CA SER A 560 36.55 -15.43 16.91
C SER A 560 37.07 -15.38 15.47
N LEU A 561 36.38 -16.04 14.53
CA LEU A 561 36.76 -16.02 13.12
C LEU A 561 36.44 -14.67 12.47
N LEU A 562 35.29 -14.06 12.80
CA LEU A 562 34.97 -12.70 12.38
C LEU A 562 35.99 -11.70 12.92
N GLU A 563 36.38 -11.81 14.18
CA GLU A 563 37.42 -10.98 14.79
C GLU A 563 38.74 -11.10 14.02
N LYS A 564 39.20 -12.32 13.72
CA LYS A 564 40.39 -12.55 12.87
C LYS A 564 40.21 -11.94 11.48
N ALA A 565 39.06 -12.13 10.84
CA ALA A 565 38.74 -11.62 9.51
C ALA A 565 38.69 -10.08 9.45
N THR A 566 38.50 -9.38 10.57
CA THR A 566 38.64 -7.91 10.60
C THR A 566 40.05 -7.42 10.24
N ARG A 567 41.05 -8.31 10.18
CA ARG A 567 42.45 -8.01 9.82
C ARG A 567 42.78 -8.43 8.37
N ALA A 568 41.88 -9.14 7.68
CA ALA A 568 42.11 -9.72 6.35
C ALA A 568 42.19 -8.71 5.21
N ARG A 569 43.03 -8.93 4.19
CA ARG A 569 43.03 -8.16 2.93
C ARG A 569 42.24 -8.92 1.84
N PRO A 570 41.62 -8.23 0.85
CA PRO A 570 41.47 -6.77 0.70
C PRO A 570 40.45 -6.17 1.68
N ASP A 571 40.43 -4.84 1.81
CA ASP A 571 39.63 -4.13 2.83
C ASP A 571 38.12 -4.33 2.75
N GLY A 572 37.59 -4.72 1.58
CA GLY A 572 36.19 -5.11 1.45
C GLY A 572 35.83 -6.32 2.33
N ILE A 573 36.78 -7.23 2.55
CA ILE A 573 36.60 -8.39 3.45
C ILE A 573 36.58 -7.91 4.90
N ALA A 574 37.57 -7.12 5.31
CA ALA A 574 37.64 -6.60 6.67
C ALA A 574 36.42 -5.75 7.03
N ASN A 575 35.94 -4.89 6.14
CA ASN A 575 34.71 -4.10 6.34
C ASN A 575 33.47 -4.99 6.53
N THR A 576 33.33 -6.03 5.72
CA THR A 576 32.25 -7.01 5.85
C THR A 576 32.32 -7.73 7.20
N ALA A 577 33.50 -8.22 7.58
CA ALA A 577 33.73 -8.88 8.87
C ALA A 577 33.39 -7.96 10.06
N ILE A 578 33.85 -6.71 10.02
CA ILE A 578 33.57 -5.69 11.05
C ILE A 578 32.08 -5.43 11.17
N SER A 579 31.36 -5.34 10.03
CA SER A 579 29.92 -5.11 10.04
C SER A 579 29.18 -6.22 10.81
N PHE A 580 29.48 -7.50 10.55
CA PHE A 580 28.89 -8.63 11.27
C PHE A 580 29.36 -8.71 12.73
N TRP A 581 30.64 -8.46 12.98
CA TRP A 581 31.22 -8.55 14.33
C TRP A 581 30.68 -7.47 15.28
N LEU A 582 30.19 -6.35 14.75
CA LEU A 582 29.58 -5.27 15.53
C LEU A 582 28.05 -5.35 15.67
N GLU A 583 27.41 -6.39 15.14
CA GLU A 583 25.96 -6.58 15.29
C GLU A 583 25.53 -6.90 16.74
N PRO A 584 26.21 -7.80 17.49
CA PRO A 584 25.80 -8.13 18.86
C PRO A 584 25.87 -6.89 19.78
N PRO A 585 24.75 -6.44 20.36
CA PRO A 585 24.71 -5.16 21.08
C PRO A 585 25.52 -5.18 22.39
N GLY A 586 25.65 -6.33 23.06
CA GLY A 586 26.29 -6.44 24.38
C GLY A 586 27.81 -6.22 24.37
N THR A 587 28.50 -6.56 23.28
CA THR A 587 29.96 -6.45 23.14
C THR A 587 30.39 -5.34 22.18
N ARG A 588 29.42 -4.67 21.54
CA ARG A 588 29.67 -3.69 20.47
C ARG A 588 30.54 -2.53 20.93
N ASP A 589 30.27 -1.98 22.11
CA ASP A 589 31.00 -0.81 22.64
C ASP A 589 32.50 -1.12 22.80
N GLU A 590 32.83 -2.24 23.44
CA GLU A 590 34.21 -2.69 23.66
C GLU A 590 34.93 -2.96 22.34
N ARG A 591 34.26 -3.64 21.40
CA ARG A 591 34.79 -3.96 20.08
C ARG A 591 35.05 -2.72 19.22
N VAL A 592 34.18 -1.71 19.30
CA VAL A 592 34.40 -0.43 18.61
C VAL A 592 35.62 0.29 19.18
N VAL A 593 35.78 0.32 20.52
CA VAL A 593 36.97 0.89 21.16
C VAL A 593 38.23 0.15 20.72
N GLU A 594 38.19 -1.18 20.68
CA GLU A 594 39.29 -2.01 20.23
C GLU A 594 39.69 -1.70 18.78
N LEU A 595 38.72 -1.63 17.86
CA LEU A 595 38.97 -1.30 16.45
C LEU A 595 39.64 0.07 16.27
N LEU A 596 39.16 1.08 16.98
CA LEU A 596 39.71 2.45 16.89
C LEU A 596 41.09 2.55 17.52
N ARG A 597 41.36 1.81 18.61
CA ARG A 597 42.69 1.73 19.22
C ARG A 597 43.69 1.05 18.27
N ARG A 598 43.25 -0.01 17.59
CA ARG A 598 44.06 -0.76 16.62
C ARG A 598 44.37 0.07 15.38
N ASP A 599 43.35 0.73 14.82
CA ASP A 599 43.51 1.61 13.67
C ASP A 599 42.44 2.71 13.67
N ARG A 600 42.89 3.95 13.86
CA ARG A 600 42.05 5.14 13.89
C ARG A 600 41.25 5.34 12.62
N SER A 601 41.75 4.93 11.45
CA SER A 601 41.04 5.03 10.17
C SER A 601 39.78 4.16 10.09
N SER A 602 39.61 3.19 10.99
CA SER A 602 38.41 2.35 11.09
C SER A 602 37.12 3.17 11.32
N ILE A 603 37.25 4.42 11.82
CA ILE A 603 36.14 5.36 11.91
C ILE A 603 35.44 5.58 10.56
N ARG A 604 36.13 5.42 9.43
CA ARG A 604 35.55 5.55 8.07
C ARG A 604 34.41 4.56 7.84
N LEU A 605 34.44 3.42 8.52
CA LEU A 605 33.44 2.37 8.38
C LEU A 605 32.12 2.80 9.04
N ARG A 606 31.03 2.75 8.26
CA ARG A 606 29.70 3.22 8.69
C ARG A 606 29.25 2.61 10.02
N ALA A 607 29.49 1.32 10.25
CA ALA A 607 29.07 0.62 11.48
C ALA A 607 29.79 1.15 12.73
N VAL A 608 31.08 1.49 12.60
CA VAL A 608 31.93 2.06 13.65
C VAL A 608 31.51 3.51 13.91
N PHE A 609 31.47 4.33 12.87
CA PHE A 609 31.07 5.74 12.98
C PHE A 609 29.68 5.90 13.60
N GLN A 610 28.67 5.15 13.14
CA GLN A 610 27.31 5.28 13.68
C GLN A 610 27.25 4.95 15.18
N HIS A 611 28.07 4.02 15.64
CA HIS A 611 28.16 3.69 17.06
C HIS A 611 28.79 4.84 17.86
N VAL A 612 29.94 5.35 17.43
CA VAL A 612 30.62 6.52 18.03
C VAL A 612 29.69 7.74 18.05
N HIS A 613 29.08 8.06 16.90
CA HIS A 613 28.18 9.19 16.74
C HIS A 613 26.94 9.13 17.64
N ARG A 614 26.38 7.94 17.91
CA ARG A 614 25.13 7.77 18.68
C ARG A 614 25.31 7.37 20.14
N ARG A 615 26.42 6.73 20.51
CA ARG A 615 26.64 6.15 21.86
C ARG A 615 27.93 6.60 22.53
N ARG A 616 29.04 6.66 21.78
CA ARG A 616 30.39 6.92 22.32
C ARG A 616 30.99 8.23 21.80
N GLN A 617 30.30 9.34 22.04
CA GLN A 617 30.74 10.66 21.55
C GLN A 617 32.05 11.15 22.21
N ASP A 618 32.39 10.59 23.37
CA ASP A 618 33.69 10.78 24.04
C ASP A 618 34.88 10.39 23.14
N LEU A 619 34.66 9.52 22.15
CA LEU A 619 35.70 9.08 21.21
C LEU A 619 35.78 9.94 19.93
N LEU A 620 34.98 11.00 19.78
CA LEU A 620 34.90 11.77 18.53
C LEU A 620 36.06 12.75 18.33
N ASP A 621 36.58 13.35 19.40
CA ASP A 621 37.53 14.47 19.34
C ASP A 621 38.73 14.23 18.41
N PRO A 622 39.38 13.05 18.41
CA PRO A 622 40.53 12.80 17.54
C PRO A 622 40.19 12.79 16.04
N TYR A 623 38.90 12.81 15.67
CA TYR A 623 38.39 12.76 14.29
C TYR A 623 37.78 14.09 13.85
N LEU A 624 37.71 15.08 14.74
CA LEU A 624 37.19 16.42 14.48
C LEU A 624 38.35 17.44 14.38
N THR A 625 39.42 17.05 13.69
CA THR A 625 40.63 17.88 13.53
C THR A 625 40.95 18.09 12.06
N ARG A 626 41.64 19.19 11.72
CA ARG A 626 42.07 19.50 10.35
C ARG A 626 43.25 18.64 9.85
N ARG A 627 43.58 17.57 10.58
CA ARG A 627 44.70 16.69 10.25
C ARG A 627 44.17 15.49 9.47
N PRO A 628 44.76 15.16 8.31
CA PRO A 628 44.48 13.91 7.63
C PRO A 628 44.74 12.71 8.55
N ILE A 629 43.95 11.65 8.37
CA ILE A 629 44.11 10.41 9.12
C ILE A 629 44.77 9.40 8.18
N LEU A 630 45.99 9.01 8.51
CA LEU A 630 46.67 7.89 7.88
C LEU A 630 46.28 6.60 8.60
N GLY A 631 45.90 5.59 7.84
CA GLY A 631 45.66 4.25 8.36
C GLY A 631 45.23 3.32 7.24
N ARG A 632 44.79 2.12 7.59
CA ARG A 632 44.39 1.11 6.61
C ARG A 632 43.31 1.59 5.65
N TYR A 633 42.28 2.26 6.16
CA TYR A 633 41.11 2.65 5.37
C TYR A 633 41.19 4.09 4.84
N MET A 634 42.28 4.80 5.07
CA MET A 634 42.44 6.21 4.72
C MET A 634 43.88 6.54 4.34
N SER A 635 44.09 7.19 3.19
CA SER A 635 45.43 7.46 2.65
C SER A 635 46.22 8.52 3.42
N GLY A 636 45.56 9.32 4.26
CA GLY A 636 46.21 10.46 4.92
C GLY A 636 46.52 11.65 3.98
N GLU A 637 46.03 11.63 2.74
CA GLU A 637 46.23 12.73 1.78
C GLU A 637 45.17 13.83 1.93
N THR A 638 43.94 13.45 2.32
CA THR A 638 42.81 14.37 2.46
C THR A 638 42.25 14.35 3.88
N ILE A 639 41.64 15.47 4.26
CA ILE A 639 40.97 15.61 5.56
C ILE A 639 39.73 14.73 5.57
N TYR A 640 39.57 13.94 6.63
CA TYR A 640 38.37 13.14 6.80
C TYR A 640 37.21 13.97 7.32
N ILE A 641 36.06 13.86 6.66
CA ILE A 641 34.81 14.44 7.14
C ILE A 641 33.88 13.31 7.53
N VAL A 642 33.53 13.26 8.82
CA VAL A 642 32.66 12.23 9.36
C VAL A 642 31.27 12.31 8.71
N PRO A 643 30.59 11.19 8.39
CA PRO A 643 29.31 11.21 7.68
C PRO A 643 28.12 11.47 8.63
N ALA A 644 28.18 12.54 9.42
CA ALA A 644 27.14 12.96 10.36
C ALA A 644 26.11 13.87 9.69
N TRP A 645 24.81 13.61 9.88
CA TRP A 645 23.73 14.40 9.24
C TRP A 645 22.68 14.97 10.21
N SER A 646 22.63 14.44 11.43
CA SER A 646 21.66 14.81 12.48
C SER A 646 22.14 14.29 13.83
N GLY A 647 21.36 14.50 14.90
CA GLY A 647 21.66 13.93 16.22
C GLY A 647 22.70 14.69 17.04
N PHE A 648 23.11 15.89 16.58
CA PHE A 648 24.13 16.75 17.17
C PHE A 648 23.86 17.21 18.61
N PHE A 649 22.62 17.13 19.09
CA PHE A 649 22.30 17.35 20.51
C PHE A 649 23.04 16.39 21.47
N ARG A 650 23.61 15.29 20.95
CA ARG A 650 24.47 14.37 21.71
C ARG A 650 25.92 14.80 21.75
N TRP A 651 26.34 15.76 20.94
CA TRP A 651 27.73 16.20 20.86
C TRP A 651 27.97 17.38 21.79
N LEU A 652 29.19 17.54 22.28
CA LEU A 652 29.58 18.72 23.04
C LEU A 652 29.63 19.95 22.12
N PRO A 653 29.39 21.17 22.63
CA PRO A 653 29.49 22.40 21.82
C PRO A 653 30.86 22.54 21.14
N ARG A 654 31.95 22.26 21.87
CA ARG A 654 33.31 22.27 21.31
C ARG A 654 33.49 21.27 20.15
N GLN A 655 32.84 20.11 20.22
CA GLN A 655 32.86 19.11 19.14
C GLN A 655 32.09 19.60 17.91
N GLN A 656 30.93 20.23 18.13
CA GLN A 656 30.16 20.81 17.04
C GLN A 656 30.91 21.95 16.36
N ARG A 657 31.55 22.85 17.11
CA ARG A 657 32.39 23.92 16.53
C ARG A 657 33.58 23.35 15.74
N ALA A 658 34.31 22.38 16.30
CA ALA A 658 35.41 21.72 15.60
C ALA A 658 34.97 21.01 14.32
N TYR A 659 33.77 20.42 14.30
CA TYR A 659 33.19 19.85 13.09
C TYR A 659 32.73 20.93 12.10
N GLY A 660 32.19 22.04 12.61
CA GLY A 660 31.84 23.22 11.82
C GLY A 660 33.05 23.75 11.03
N ASP A 661 34.20 23.89 11.70
CA ASP A 661 35.45 24.31 11.07
C ASP A 661 35.91 23.39 9.92
N LEU A 662 35.62 22.09 10.02
CA LEU A 662 35.92 21.12 8.96
C LEU A 662 34.96 21.25 7.78
N LEU A 663 33.68 21.47 8.08
CA LEU A 663 32.66 21.69 7.05
C LEU A 663 32.92 23.00 6.30
N ASP A 664 33.26 24.08 7.00
CA ASP A 664 33.56 25.39 6.39
C ASP A 664 34.74 25.28 5.42
N LYS A 665 35.78 24.50 5.78
CA LYS A 665 36.88 24.18 4.87
C LYS A 665 36.42 23.41 3.63
N LEU A 666 35.55 22.41 3.77
CA LEU A 666 35.02 21.68 2.62
C LEU A 666 34.13 22.56 1.74
N ILE A 667 33.31 23.42 2.33
CA ILE A 667 32.41 24.31 1.57
C ILE A 667 33.23 25.29 0.73
N GLY A 668 34.36 25.78 1.24
CA GLY A 668 35.29 26.65 0.53
C GLY A 668 36.27 25.96 -0.43
N ASP A 669 36.30 24.62 -0.50
CA ASP A 669 37.21 23.88 -1.37
C ASP A 669 36.66 23.82 -2.81
N GLU A 670 37.14 24.70 -3.69
CA GLU A 670 36.74 24.73 -5.11
C GLU A 670 37.12 23.45 -5.88
N GLY A 671 38.09 22.66 -5.37
CA GLY A 671 38.43 21.36 -5.92
C GLY A 671 37.43 20.25 -5.56
N ALA A 672 36.59 20.47 -4.55
CA ALA A 672 35.55 19.52 -4.15
C ALA A 672 34.30 19.66 -5.02
N SER A 673 33.59 18.54 -5.24
CA SER A 673 32.35 18.57 -6.02
C SER A 673 31.29 19.47 -5.38
N THR A 674 30.53 20.19 -6.21
CA THR A 674 29.41 21.04 -5.76
C THR A 674 28.41 20.29 -4.89
N TRP A 675 28.21 18.99 -5.16
CA TRP A 675 27.37 18.12 -4.31
C TRP A 675 27.91 17.99 -2.89
N ASN A 676 29.22 17.74 -2.72
CA ASN A 676 29.83 17.60 -1.40
C ASN A 676 29.80 18.92 -0.63
N ARG A 677 30.06 20.05 -1.31
CA ARG A 677 30.04 21.40 -0.73
C ARG A 677 28.64 21.80 -0.25
N THR A 678 27.62 21.66 -1.11
CA THR A 678 26.22 21.95 -0.73
C THR A 678 25.70 21.02 0.35
N SER A 679 26.11 19.75 0.33
CA SER A 679 25.82 18.79 1.39
C SER A 679 26.42 19.20 2.74
N ALA A 680 27.71 19.59 2.74
CA ALA A 680 28.41 20.05 3.93
C ALA A 680 27.73 21.29 4.53
N LEU A 681 27.32 22.25 3.70
CA LEU A 681 26.60 23.44 4.13
C LEU A 681 25.25 23.12 4.80
N ARG A 682 24.49 22.16 4.26
CA ARG A 682 23.25 21.67 4.89
C ARG A 682 23.50 21.05 6.27
N VAL A 683 24.61 20.35 6.45
CA VAL A 683 24.99 19.77 7.74
C VAL A 683 25.47 20.86 8.70
N ARG A 684 26.29 21.81 8.22
CA ARG A 684 26.79 22.95 9.00
C ARG A 684 25.64 23.73 9.62
N ALA A 685 24.61 24.04 8.84
CA ALA A 685 23.44 24.75 9.35
C ALA A 685 22.63 23.98 10.42
N ARG A 686 22.78 22.65 10.55
CA ARG A 686 22.06 21.83 11.54
C ARG A 686 22.80 21.66 12.86
N LEU A 687 24.04 22.13 12.96
CA LEU A 687 24.77 22.14 14.23
C LEU A 687 24.11 23.19 15.15
N LEU A 688 23.94 22.84 16.42
CA LEU A 688 23.28 23.69 17.41
C LEU A 688 24.11 24.93 17.75
N THR A 689 25.41 24.86 17.50
CA THR A 689 26.34 25.98 17.70
C THR A 689 26.38 26.93 16.50
N THR A 690 25.77 26.56 15.37
CA THR A 690 25.81 27.39 14.16
C THR A 690 24.93 28.61 14.31
N ARG A 691 25.49 29.78 14.02
CA ARG A 691 24.78 31.06 14.02
C ARG A 691 24.52 31.54 12.59
N LEU A 692 23.63 32.52 12.45
CA LEU A 692 23.23 33.00 11.13
C LEU A 692 24.39 33.69 10.41
N GLU A 693 25.18 34.45 11.17
CA GLU A 693 26.34 35.23 10.73
C GLU A 693 27.43 34.33 10.12
N GLU A 694 27.45 33.03 10.47
CA GLU A 694 28.39 32.05 9.91
C GLU A 694 27.92 31.47 8.57
N ILE A 695 26.62 31.58 8.25
CA ILE A 695 26.03 31.10 6.99
C ILE A 695 25.87 32.22 5.98
N GLU A 696 25.64 33.45 6.45
CA GLU A 696 25.47 34.68 5.64
C GLU A 696 26.51 34.83 4.51
N PRO A 697 27.83 34.66 4.73
CA PRO A 697 28.82 34.82 3.66
C PRO A 697 28.61 33.86 2.48
N TRP A 698 28.05 32.68 2.71
CA TRP A 698 27.78 31.69 1.65
C TRP A 698 26.55 32.04 0.81
N MET A 699 25.70 32.95 1.27
CA MET A 699 24.54 33.45 0.51
C MET A 699 24.98 34.40 -0.62
N GLU A 700 26.10 35.09 -0.43
CA GLU A 700 26.69 36.02 -1.40
C GLU A 700 27.67 35.34 -2.38
N SER A 701 27.78 34.01 -2.33
CA SER A 701 28.62 33.24 -3.25
C SER A 701 28.22 33.47 -4.72
N ASN A 702 29.23 33.52 -5.59
CA ASN A 702 29.02 33.55 -7.05
C ASN A 702 28.40 32.24 -7.58
N GLU A 703 28.49 31.15 -6.82
CA GLU A 703 27.92 29.86 -7.18
C GLU A 703 26.46 29.72 -6.74
N VAL A 704 25.56 29.70 -7.73
CA VAL A 704 24.10 29.53 -7.56
C VAL A 704 23.73 28.44 -6.56
N THR A 705 24.35 27.27 -6.69
CA THR A 705 24.06 26.09 -5.88
C THR A 705 24.47 26.25 -4.42
N ILE A 706 25.55 26.98 -4.14
CA ILE A 706 26.02 27.27 -2.78
C ILE A 706 25.09 28.27 -2.12
N THR A 707 24.75 29.37 -2.81
CA THR A 707 23.77 30.35 -2.32
C THR A 707 22.42 29.70 -1.98
N GLU A 708 21.88 28.86 -2.88
CA GLU A 708 20.60 28.18 -2.63
C GLU A 708 20.68 27.20 -1.47
N ALA A 709 21.80 26.49 -1.31
CA ALA A 709 22.03 25.63 -0.16
C ALA A 709 22.16 26.43 1.16
N ALA A 710 22.78 27.62 1.13
CA ALA A 710 22.91 28.53 2.27
C ALA A 710 21.54 29.04 2.73
N LEU A 711 20.72 29.55 1.79
CA LEU A 711 19.36 30.03 2.05
C LEU A 711 18.47 28.93 2.64
N HIS A 712 18.53 27.73 2.06
CA HIS A 712 17.81 26.59 2.62
C HIS A 712 18.34 26.16 3.99
N GLY A 713 19.66 26.19 4.16
CA GLY A 713 20.36 25.91 5.40
C GLY A 713 19.93 26.84 6.54
N ALA A 714 19.77 28.15 6.28
CA ALA A 714 19.36 29.14 7.27
C ALA A 714 18.04 28.75 7.98
N SER A 715 17.07 28.19 7.25
CA SER A 715 15.82 27.71 7.85
C SER A 715 15.98 26.49 8.77
N HIS A 716 17.11 25.80 8.71
CA HIS A 716 17.45 24.62 9.49
C HIS A 716 18.37 24.91 10.68
N LEU A 717 18.76 26.17 10.90
CA LEU A 717 19.40 26.61 12.13
C LEU A 717 18.56 26.26 13.36
N ASP A 718 19.21 26.17 14.52
CA ASP A 718 18.50 25.94 15.79
C ASP A 718 17.62 27.14 16.18
N CYS A 719 17.95 28.35 15.72
CA CYS A 719 17.17 29.57 15.92
C CYS A 719 16.63 30.13 14.57
N PRO A 720 15.73 29.41 13.88
CA PRO A 720 15.36 29.71 12.49
C PRO A 720 14.52 30.99 12.34
N SER A 721 13.91 31.49 13.42
CA SER A 721 13.15 32.75 13.42
C SER A 721 14.03 33.95 13.08
N ARG A 722 15.33 33.90 13.43
CA ARG A 722 16.30 34.95 13.10
C ARG A 722 16.56 35.08 11.59
N SER A 723 16.36 34.00 10.84
CA SER A 723 16.58 33.98 9.38
C SER A 723 15.42 34.59 8.58
N CYS A 724 14.28 34.89 9.20
CA CYS A 724 13.10 35.41 8.49
C CYS A 724 13.38 36.69 7.69
N SER A 725 14.01 37.69 8.32
CA SER A 725 14.28 38.98 7.68
C SER A 725 15.29 38.85 6.54
N LEU A 726 16.38 38.12 6.77
CA LEU A 726 17.40 37.86 5.76
C LEU A 726 16.82 37.11 4.54
N LEU A 727 16.01 36.07 4.76
CA LEU A 727 15.33 35.37 3.67
C LEU A 727 14.39 36.31 2.88
N ALA A 728 13.78 37.30 3.55
CA ALA A 728 12.91 38.28 2.91
C ALA A 728 13.66 39.24 1.98
N GLU A 729 14.95 39.51 2.22
CA GLU A 729 15.79 40.36 1.36
C GLU A 729 16.03 39.71 -0.01
N HIS A 730 16.12 38.37 -0.05
CA HIS A 730 16.36 37.64 -1.30
C HIS A 730 15.11 37.41 -2.18
N LEU A 731 13.92 37.83 -1.74
CA LEU A 731 12.66 37.60 -2.47
C LEU A 731 12.54 38.38 -3.79
N ALA A 732 13.28 39.47 -3.96
CA ALA A 732 13.35 40.21 -5.23
C ALA A 732 14.31 39.56 -6.24
N SER A 733 15.26 38.75 -5.78
CA SER A 733 16.31 38.14 -6.60
C SER A 733 15.85 36.85 -7.30
N SER A 734 16.69 36.28 -8.18
CA SER A 734 16.46 34.94 -8.75
C SER A 734 16.39 33.82 -7.70
N ARG A 735 16.81 34.08 -6.45
CA ARG A 735 16.80 33.13 -5.32
C ARG A 735 15.47 33.03 -4.59
N ALA A 736 14.48 33.84 -4.98
CA ALA A 736 13.14 33.85 -4.40
C ALA A 736 12.53 32.45 -4.24
N ARG A 737 12.72 31.57 -5.25
CA ARG A 737 12.21 30.19 -5.27
C ARG A 737 12.67 29.32 -4.10
N VAL A 738 13.86 29.59 -3.53
CA VAL A 738 14.39 28.86 -2.38
C VAL A 738 14.11 29.61 -1.09
N ALA A 739 14.27 30.93 -1.09
CA ALA A 739 14.08 31.77 0.09
C ALA A 739 12.64 31.66 0.63
N ILE A 740 11.63 31.76 -0.24
CA ILE A 740 10.23 31.73 0.19
C ILE A 740 9.80 30.34 0.69
N CYS A 741 10.26 29.26 0.04
CA CYS A 741 9.97 27.91 0.50
C CYS A 741 10.65 27.61 1.85
N SER A 742 11.84 28.17 2.09
CA SER A 742 12.57 28.04 3.35
C SER A 742 11.88 28.79 4.50
N MET A 743 11.15 29.86 4.18
CA MET A 743 10.41 30.68 5.14
C MET A 743 9.30 29.91 5.89
N TYR A 744 8.71 28.86 5.32
CA TYR A 744 7.71 28.02 6.00
C TYR A 744 8.21 27.47 7.33
N ARG A 745 9.45 26.96 7.34
CA ARG A 745 10.04 26.40 8.54
C ARG A 745 10.33 27.50 9.55
N CYS A 746 10.90 28.63 9.13
CA CYS A 746 11.15 29.78 10.01
C CYS A 746 9.86 30.30 10.63
N ALA A 747 8.82 30.55 9.83
CA ALA A 747 7.51 31.01 10.27
C ALA A 747 6.86 30.05 11.28
N SER A 748 7.08 28.74 11.16
CA SER A 748 6.58 27.74 12.11
C SER A 748 7.12 27.91 13.53
N TYR A 749 8.29 28.54 13.68
CA TYR A 749 8.99 28.79 14.93
C TYR A 749 9.06 30.28 15.30
N THR A 750 8.30 31.13 14.61
CA THR A 750 8.21 32.56 14.86
C THR A 750 6.84 32.87 15.50
N PRO A 751 6.75 33.81 16.47
CA PRO A 751 5.46 34.24 17.01
C PRO A 751 4.51 34.74 15.93
N SER A 752 3.20 34.43 16.04
CA SER A 752 2.21 34.74 15.00
C SER A 752 2.18 36.23 14.62
N ALA A 753 2.26 37.14 15.59
CA ALA A 753 2.31 38.58 15.33
C ALA A 753 3.55 39.01 14.53
N ALA A 754 4.69 38.36 14.74
CA ALA A 754 5.91 38.63 13.96
C ALA A 754 5.83 38.04 12.55
N VAL A 755 5.22 36.86 12.38
CA VAL A 755 4.90 36.30 11.06
C VAL A 755 3.96 37.23 10.30
N HIS A 756 2.90 37.71 10.94
CA HIS A 756 1.96 38.66 10.35
C HIS A 756 2.67 39.91 9.82
N ARG A 757 3.45 40.61 10.67
CA ARG A 757 4.20 41.80 10.26
C ARG A 757 5.15 41.52 9.09
N LEU A 758 5.82 40.38 9.10
CA LEU A 758 6.71 39.97 8.01
C LEU A 758 5.95 39.79 6.69
N LEU A 759 4.85 39.04 6.70
CA LEU A 759 4.06 38.77 5.50
C LEU A 759 3.37 40.04 4.99
N ALA A 760 2.87 40.90 5.88
CA ALA A 760 2.32 42.22 5.54
C ALA A 760 3.38 43.10 4.85
N ALA A 761 4.59 43.15 5.40
CA ALA A 761 5.70 43.90 4.81
C ALA A 761 6.14 43.34 3.45
N ILE A 762 6.07 42.02 3.24
CA ILE A 762 6.34 41.42 1.94
C ILE A 762 5.26 41.82 0.93
N LEU A 763 3.98 41.68 1.28
CA LEU A 763 2.84 42.03 0.40
C LEU A 763 2.75 43.53 0.10
N GLY A 764 3.30 44.38 0.95
CA GLY A 764 3.36 45.84 0.75
C GLY A 764 4.44 46.33 -0.22
N ARG A 765 5.24 45.44 -0.83
CA ARG A 765 6.28 45.83 -1.80
C ARG A 765 5.68 46.11 -3.18
N ASP A 766 6.13 47.18 -3.85
CA ASP A 766 5.59 47.63 -5.15
C ASP A 766 5.72 46.59 -6.29
N ARG A 767 6.73 45.72 -6.23
CA ARG A 767 6.97 44.65 -7.23
C ARG A 767 7.32 43.34 -6.54
N LEU A 768 6.40 42.39 -6.60
CA LEU A 768 6.61 41.03 -6.13
C LEU A 768 6.67 40.06 -7.32
N LYS A 769 7.35 38.93 -7.12
CA LYS A 769 7.33 37.84 -8.08
C LYS A 769 6.12 36.97 -7.80
N VAL A 770 5.45 36.52 -8.86
CA VAL A 770 4.33 35.56 -8.81
C VAL A 770 4.65 34.34 -7.92
N THR A 771 5.86 33.78 -8.00
CA THR A 771 6.30 32.67 -7.14
C THR A 771 6.27 33.02 -5.64
N VAL A 772 6.63 34.25 -5.29
CA VAL A 772 6.64 34.73 -3.89
C VAL A 772 5.21 34.97 -3.43
N GLU A 773 4.40 35.66 -4.23
CA GLU A 773 3.01 35.97 -3.90
C GLU A 773 2.19 34.71 -3.59
N LYS A 774 2.27 33.69 -4.46
CA LYS A 774 1.62 32.39 -4.25
C LYS A 774 1.98 31.77 -2.90
N GLU A 775 3.25 31.82 -2.55
CA GLU A 775 3.75 31.18 -1.33
C GLU A 775 3.42 32.00 -0.08
N VAL A 776 3.39 33.33 -0.16
CA VAL A 776 2.92 34.20 0.93
C VAL A 776 1.44 33.94 1.22
N VAL A 777 0.59 33.84 0.19
CA VAL A 777 -0.83 33.47 0.32
C VAL A 777 -0.99 32.09 1.00
N ARG A 778 -0.18 31.11 0.60
CA ARG A 778 -0.17 29.78 1.24
C ARG A 778 0.32 29.84 2.69
N LEU A 779 1.29 30.69 3.01
CA LEU A 779 1.75 30.92 4.38
C LEU A 779 0.65 31.54 5.26
N LEU A 780 -0.10 32.53 4.75
CA LEU A 780 -1.20 33.17 5.48
C LEU A 780 -2.29 32.15 5.88
N SER A 781 -2.70 31.28 4.95
CA SER A 781 -3.66 30.22 5.27
C SER A 781 -3.08 29.09 6.12
N ARG A 782 -1.77 28.84 6.07
CA ARG A 782 -1.09 27.83 6.87
C ARG A 782 -0.94 28.24 8.34
N PHE A 783 -0.81 29.54 8.60
CA PHE A 783 -0.66 30.12 9.93
C PHE A 783 -1.80 31.12 10.23
N PRO A 784 -3.05 30.63 10.35
CA PRO A 784 -4.19 31.49 10.56
C PRO A 784 -4.09 32.23 11.91
N SER A 785 -4.31 33.55 11.84
CA SER A 785 -4.67 34.45 12.95
C SER A 785 -5.71 35.43 12.41
N ALA A 786 -6.44 36.13 13.28
CA ALA A 786 -7.42 37.12 12.82
C ALA A 786 -6.79 38.13 11.85
N GLU A 787 -5.58 38.59 12.15
CA GLU A 787 -4.83 39.54 11.34
C GLU A 787 -4.30 38.93 10.03
N ASN A 788 -3.84 37.67 10.03
CA ASN A 788 -3.40 37.00 8.81
C ASN A 788 -4.56 36.65 7.87
N VAL A 789 -5.70 36.27 8.43
CA VAL A 789 -6.93 36.01 7.68
C VAL A 789 -7.44 37.31 7.07
N GLN A 790 -7.50 38.40 7.84
CA GLN A 790 -7.86 39.72 7.34
C GLN A 790 -6.89 40.18 6.24
N LEU A 791 -5.58 40.08 6.47
CA LEU A 791 -4.55 40.46 5.49
C LEU A 791 -4.67 39.68 4.18
N LEU A 792 -4.99 38.38 4.23
CA LEU A 792 -5.22 37.58 3.04
C LEU A 792 -6.38 38.14 2.22
N PHE A 793 -7.52 38.40 2.87
CA PHE A 793 -8.71 38.89 2.16
C PHE A 793 -8.56 40.33 1.69
N ASP A 794 -7.97 41.22 2.50
CA ASP A 794 -7.64 42.58 2.09
C ASP A 794 -6.72 42.59 0.86
N TYR A 795 -5.73 41.69 0.82
CA TYR A 795 -4.82 41.57 -0.32
C TYR A 795 -5.54 41.12 -1.59
N VAL A 796 -6.44 40.15 -1.49
CA VAL A 796 -7.23 39.66 -2.62
C VAL A 796 -8.16 40.73 -3.20
N GLN A 797 -8.60 41.71 -2.39
CA GLN A 797 -9.45 42.82 -2.85
C GLN A 797 -8.69 43.97 -3.54
N ARG A 798 -7.35 44.02 -3.48
CA ARG A 798 -6.56 45.19 -3.93
C ARG A 798 -6.31 45.28 -5.44
N GLY A 799 -6.54 44.22 -6.24
CA GLY A 799 -6.31 44.30 -7.69
C GLY A 799 -6.44 42.97 -8.45
N ASP A 800 -6.15 43.01 -9.75
CA ASP A 800 -6.13 41.83 -10.61
C ASP A 800 -4.87 41.00 -10.36
N LEU A 801 -5.06 39.80 -9.80
CA LEU A 801 -3.98 38.89 -9.44
C LEU A 801 -3.61 38.01 -10.64
N HIS A 802 -2.34 37.64 -10.77
CA HIS A 802 -1.94 36.64 -11.76
C HIS A 802 -2.70 35.31 -11.53
N SER A 803 -3.17 34.61 -12.58
CA SER A 803 -4.00 33.40 -12.50
C SER A 803 -3.46 32.35 -11.52
N ASP A 804 -2.16 32.20 -11.57
CA ASP A 804 -1.40 31.25 -10.81
C ASP A 804 -1.39 31.61 -9.28
N VAL A 805 -1.48 32.91 -8.94
CA VAL A 805 -1.72 33.43 -7.58
C VAL A 805 -3.18 33.22 -7.18
N LYS A 806 -4.14 33.45 -8.09
CA LYS A 806 -5.56 33.15 -7.87
C LYS A 806 -5.79 31.68 -7.48
N ILE A 807 -5.12 30.72 -8.14
CA ILE A 807 -5.13 29.30 -7.76
C ILE A 807 -4.62 29.08 -6.33
N ALA A 808 -3.53 29.76 -5.95
CA ALA A 808 -3.00 29.68 -4.60
C ALA A 808 -3.97 30.28 -3.55
N VAL A 809 -4.63 31.39 -3.89
CA VAL A 809 -5.69 32.02 -3.10
C VAL A 809 -6.89 31.07 -2.94
N GLY A 810 -7.36 30.44 -4.01
CA GLY A 810 -8.45 29.47 -3.94
C GLY A 810 -8.11 28.31 -3.01
N ARG A 811 -6.88 27.76 -3.10
CA ARG A 811 -6.42 26.73 -2.15
C ARG A 811 -6.33 27.23 -0.72
N ALA A 812 -5.90 28.48 -0.51
CA ALA A 812 -5.83 29.11 0.80
C ALA A 812 -7.22 29.30 1.41
N ALA A 813 -8.17 29.84 0.64
CA ALA A 813 -9.56 30.07 1.03
C ALA A 813 -10.28 28.75 1.39
N ARG A 814 -10.04 27.66 0.64
CA ARG A 814 -10.61 26.34 0.98
C ARG A 814 -10.18 25.80 2.34
N ASN A 815 -9.00 26.18 2.84
CA ASN A 815 -8.58 25.82 4.22
C ASN A 815 -9.21 26.73 5.29
N LEU A 816 -9.95 27.76 4.88
CA LEU A 816 -10.50 28.83 5.72
C LEU A 816 -12.02 29.01 5.55
N LEU A 817 -12.74 28.04 4.96
CA LEU A 817 -14.19 28.11 4.69
C LEU A 817 -15.10 28.30 5.92
N ARG A 818 -14.54 28.21 7.13
CA ARG A 818 -15.24 28.66 8.35
C ARG A 818 -15.47 30.18 8.42
N HIS A 819 -14.76 30.94 7.60
CA HIS A 819 -14.89 32.40 7.52
C HIS A 819 -15.67 32.76 6.25
N GLN A 820 -16.72 33.57 6.39
CA GLN A 820 -17.57 33.97 5.26
C GLN A 820 -16.79 34.59 4.09
N PRO A 821 -15.78 35.47 4.30
CA PRO A 821 -14.98 36.01 3.19
C PRO A 821 -14.22 34.95 2.38
N ALA A 822 -13.96 33.76 2.95
CA ALA A 822 -13.34 32.66 2.21
C ALA A 822 -14.28 32.11 1.13
N TRP A 823 -15.57 32.05 1.43
CA TRP A 823 -16.58 31.63 0.45
C TRP A 823 -16.71 32.65 -0.67
N GLU A 824 -16.79 33.93 -0.34
CA GLU A 824 -16.85 35.02 -1.34
C GLU A 824 -15.67 34.94 -2.33
N VAL A 825 -14.48 34.59 -1.83
CA VAL A 825 -13.30 34.36 -2.68
C VAL A 825 -13.47 33.14 -3.58
N VAL A 826 -13.91 32.00 -3.06
CA VAL A 826 -14.08 30.79 -3.88
C VAL A 826 -15.20 30.98 -4.92
N GLU A 827 -16.29 31.63 -4.54
CA GLU A 827 -17.41 32.00 -5.42
C GLU A 827 -16.93 32.95 -6.53
N LYS A 828 -16.14 33.97 -6.21
CA LYS A 828 -15.52 34.86 -7.21
C LYS A 828 -14.58 34.13 -8.15
N LEU A 829 -13.77 33.20 -7.64
CA LEU A 829 -12.84 32.41 -8.45
C LEU A 829 -13.54 31.42 -9.38
N ALA A 830 -14.77 31.02 -9.06
CA ALA A 830 -15.58 30.16 -9.93
C ALA A 830 -16.07 30.90 -11.19
N GLN A 831 -16.09 32.23 -11.15
CA GLN A 831 -16.51 33.12 -12.23
C GLN A 831 -15.31 33.77 -12.96
N ASP A 832 -14.09 33.27 -12.75
CA ASP A 832 -12.87 33.83 -13.35
C ASP A 832 -12.66 33.31 -14.78
N ASP A 833 -12.33 34.19 -15.73
CA ASP A 833 -12.16 33.84 -17.15
C ASP A 833 -11.06 32.79 -17.41
N ASP A 834 -10.08 32.64 -16.49
CA ASP A 834 -8.98 31.67 -16.66
C ASP A 834 -9.41 30.24 -16.32
N ARG A 835 -9.44 29.38 -17.34
CA ARG A 835 -9.82 27.97 -17.24
C ARG A 835 -9.07 27.16 -16.18
N TYR A 836 -7.81 27.49 -15.89
CA TYR A 836 -7.02 26.77 -14.88
C TYR A 836 -7.34 27.23 -13.47
N VAL A 837 -7.78 28.49 -13.30
CA VAL A 837 -8.25 29.03 -12.01
C VAL A 837 -9.52 28.31 -11.59
N VAL A 838 -10.54 28.28 -12.44
CA VAL A 838 -11.81 27.60 -12.16
C VAL A 838 -11.63 26.10 -11.98
N ALA A 839 -10.82 25.44 -12.83
CA ALA A 839 -10.57 24.00 -12.72
C ALA A 839 -9.88 23.62 -11.40
N SER A 840 -9.12 24.53 -10.79
CA SER A 840 -8.45 24.30 -9.50
C SER A 840 -9.41 24.08 -8.31
N LEU A 841 -10.70 24.38 -8.47
CA LEU A 841 -11.76 24.17 -7.48
C LEU A 841 -12.34 22.74 -7.52
N LEU A 842 -12.21 22.03 -8.64
CA LEU A 842 -12.96 20.81 -8.94
C LEU A 842 -12.36 19.51 -8.34
N GLY A 843 -11.16 19.61 -7.76
CA GLY A 843 -10.41 18.47 -7.20
C GLY A 843 -10.83 18.04 -5.80
N GLU A 844 -11.76 18.75 -5.16
CA GLU A 844 -12.17 18.44 -3.79
C GLU A 844 -13.11 17.21 -3.70
N SER A 845 -13.15 16.60 -2.52
CA SER A 845 -14.06 15.50 -2.19
C SER A 845 -15.13 15.98 -1.21
N TRP A 846 -16.39 15.69 -1.51
CA TRP A 846 -17.53 16.03 -0.64
C TRP A 846 -17.37 15.53 0.80
N ALA A 847 -16.65 14.41 1.02
CA ALA A 847 -16.43 13.83 2.34
C ALA A 847 -15.56 14.71 3.26
N ARG A 848 -14.95 15.78 2.74
CA ARG A 848 -14.14 16.74 3.52
C ARG A 848 -14.95 17.87 4.13
N PHE A 849 -16.24 17.96 3.83
CA PHE A 849 -17.12 19.07 4.19
C PHE A 849 -18.20 18.63 5.16
N SER A 850 -18.77 19.60 5.90
CA SER A 850 -20.07 19.42 6.53
C SER A 850 -21.15 19.23 5.45
N ARG A 851 -22.34 18.76 5.82
CA ARG A 851 -23.43 18.55 4.86
C ARG A 851 -23.82 19.85 4.15
N ASP A 852 -23.90 20.95 4.90
CA ASP A 852 -24.33 22.25 4.38
C ASP A 852 -23.22 22.90 3.55
N ASP A 853 -21.97 22.82 4.00
CA ASP A 853 -20.82 23.28 3.20
C ASP A 853 -20.67 22.48 1.91
N ALA A 854 -20.95 21.18 1.93
CA ALA A 854 -20.91 20.36 0.72
C ALA A 854 -21.96 20.83 -0.30
N ARG A 855 -23.16 21.21 0.13
CA ARG A 855 -24.19 21.76 -0.77
C ARG A 855 -23.76 23.10 -1.36
N ARG A 856 -23.28 24.02 -0.53
CA ARG A 856 -22.76 25.31 -1.00
C ARG A 856 -21.58 25.14 -1.96
N TYR A 857 -20.70 24.17 -1.70
CA TYR A 857 -19.57 23.88 -2.58
C TYR A 857 -20.00 23.22 -3.90
N LEU A 858 -21.06 22.41 -3.89
CA LEU A 858 -21.67 21.89 -5.11
C LEU A 858 -22.21 23.03 -5.99
N ASP A 859 -22.80 24.06 -5.40
CA ASP A 859 -23.26 25.25 -6.15
C ASP A 859 -22.11 25.94 -6.89
N ILE A 860 -20.95 26.05 -6.26
CA ILE A 860 -19.73 26.55 -6.92
C ILE A 860 -19.31 25.67 -8.11
N ILE A 861 -19.39 24.35 -7.98
CA ILE A 861 -19.05 23.44 -9.09
C ILE A 861 -20.05 23.63 -10.24
N LEU A 862 -21.33 23.80 -9.93
CA LEU A 862 -22.39 24.03 -10.91
C LEU A 862 -22.23 25.37 -11.63
N ASP A 863 -21.77 26.41 -10.94
CA ASP A 863 -21.41 27.68 -11.57
C ASP A 863 -20.31 27.51 -12.62
N VAL A 864 -19.26 26.73 -12.31
CA VAL A 864 -18.16 26.44 -13.27
C VAL A 864 -18.65 25.63 -14.48
N VAL A 865 -19.74 24.86 -14.36
CA VAL A 865 -20.34 24.19 -15.52
C VAL A 865 -20.88 25.21 -16.54
N GLY A 866 -21.29 26.40 -16.10
CA GLY A 866 -21.72 27.49 -16.99
C GLY A 866 -20.58 28.23 -17.71
N HIS A 867 -19.32 27.89 -17.45
CA HIS A 867 -18.15 28.63 -17.91
C HIS A 867 -17.97 28.58 -19.44
N GLU A 868 -17.51 29.68 -20.06
CA GLU A 868 -17.34 29.80 -21.51
C GLU A 868 -16.29 28.85 -22.08
N ASP A 869 -15.16 28.65 -21.38
CA ASP A 869 -14.10 27.70 -21.78
C ASP A 869 -14.56 26.22 -21.68
N ALA A 870 -14.38 25.48 -22.78
CA ALA A 870 -14.82 24.09 -22.90
C ALA A 870 -14.07 23.11 -21.99
N PHE A 871 -12.78 23.35 -21.71
CA PHE A 871 -11.98 22.48 -20.84
C PHE A 871 -12.43 22.60 -19.39
N ALA A 872 -12.64 23.82 -18.89
CA ALA A 872 -13.18 24.06 -17.55
C ALA A 872 -14.54 23.39 -17.36
N ARG A 873 -15.43 23.55 -18.36
CA ARG A 873 -16.77 22.95 -18.37
C ARG A 873 -16.74 21.42 -18.31
N GLU A 874 -15.90 20.79 -19.14
CA GLU A 874 -15.76 19.32 -19.15
C GLU A 874 -15.27 18.79 -17.80
N GLN A 875 -14.25 19.42 -17.20
CA GLN A 875 -13.75 19.05 -15.88
C GLN A 875 -14.81 19.21 -14.79
N ALA A 876 -15.64 20.26 -14.87
CA ALA A 876 -16.69 20.51 -13.89
C ALA A 876 -17.80 19.44 -13.99
N ILE A 877 -18.20 19.08 -15.20
CA ILE A 877 -19.19 18.04 -15.44
C ILE A 877 -18.69 16.67 -14.96
N ASP A 878 -17.43 16.31 -15.19
CA ASP A 878 -16.85 15.08 -14.61
C ASP A 878 -16.87 15.12 -13.07
N ALA A 879 -16.54 16.28 -12.48
CA ALA A 879 -16.58 16.47 -11.05
C ALA A 879 -17.99 16.27 -10.47
N LEU A 880 -19.06 16.68 -11.16
CA LEU A 880 -20.44 16.50 -10.70
C LEU A 880 -20.76 15.04 -10.35
N GLY A 881 -20.30 14.07 -11.16
CA GLY A 881 -20.51 12.65 -10.86
C GLY A 881 -19.86 12.19 -9.55
N ARG A 882 -18.77 12.85 -9.09
CA ARG A 882 -18.18 12.60 -7.77
C ARG A 882 -18.98 13.25 -6.62
N TRP A 883 -19.75 14.29 -6.93
CA TRP A 883 -20.55 15.07 -5.98
C TRP A 883 -22.04 14.68 -5.95
N ALA A 884 -22.46 13.74 -6.80
CA ALA A 884 -23.80 13.13 -6.77
C ALA A 884 -24.33 12.70 -5.38
N PRO A 885 -23.50 12.25 -4.41
CA PRO A 885 -23.99 11.96 -3.06
C PRO A 885 -24.54 13.17 -2.27
N VAL A 886 -24.23 14.40 -2.68
CA VAL A 886 -24.63 15.64 -1.98
C VAL A 886 -26.04 16.07 -2.37
N ASP A 887 -26.28 16.19 -3.67
CA ASP A 887 -27.60 16.48 -4.23
C ASP A 887 -27.75 15.78 -5.60
N PRO A 888 -28.32 14.57 -5.64
CA PRO A 888 -28.42 13.82 -6.89
C PRO A 888 -29.40 14.46 -7.88
N GLN A 889 -30.46 15.15 -7.44
CA GLN A 889 -31.41 15.78 -8.35
C GLN A 889 -30.74 16.90 -9.13
N LYS A 890 -30.09 17.82 -8.41
CA LYS A 890 -29.43 18.97 -9.02
C LYS A 890 -28.31 18.56 -9.97
N VAL A 891 -27.53 17.54 -9.59
CA VAL A 891 -26.47 16.98 -10.44
C VAL A 891 -27.06 16.34 -11.71
N ALA A 892 -28.14 15.56 -11.58
CA ALA A 892 -28.78 14.90 -12.71
C ALA A 892 -29.43 15.90 -13.68
N GLU A 893 -30.10 16.94 -13.17
CA GLU A 893 -30.70 18.01 -13.97
C GLU A 893 -29.65 18.67 -14.89
N VAL A 894 -28.53 19.13 -14.30
CA VAL A 894 -27.48 19.81 -15.05
C VAL A 894 -26.76 18.86 -16.01
N SER A 895 -26.50 17.62 -15.59
CA SER A 895 -25.90 16.61 -16.46
C SER A 895 -26.81 16.26 -17.65
N ALA A 896 -28.12 16.14 -17.42
CA ALA A 896 -29.10 15.91 -18.48
C ALA A 896 -29.13 17.07 -19.48
N LYS A 897 -29.16 18.32 -19.00
CA LYS A 897 -29.12 19.52 -19.86
C LYS A 897 -27.91 19.55 -20.80
N HIS A 898 -26.72 19.19 -20.30
CA HIS A 898 -25.50 19.14 -21.12
C HIS A 898 -25.41 17.91 -22.01
N ALA A 899 -26.05 16.80 -21.62
CA ALA A 899 -26.16 15.64 -22.47
C ALA A 899 -27.04 15.92 -23.70
N ILE A 900 -28.11 16.71 -23.57
CA ILE A 900 -29.04 17.03 -24.69
C ILE A 900 -28.58 18.18 -25.58
N ASP A 901 -27.66 19.01 -25.11
CA ASP A 901 -27.05 20.08 -25.90
C ASP A 901 -26.14 19.47 -26.98
N LEU A 902 -26.58 19.55 -28.23
CA LEU A 902 -25.87 18.96 -29.36
C LEU A 902 -24.53 19.64 -29.63
N ASP A 903 -24.38 20.90 -29.21
CA ASP A 903 -23.19 21.72 -29.43
C ASP A 903 -22.21 21.68 -28.23
N CYS A 904 -22.60 21.13 -27.08
CA CYS A 904 -21.67 20.83 -25.98
C CYS A 904 -20.70 19.71 -26.37
N GLY A 905 -19.41 20.03 -26.46
CA GLY A 905 -18.32 19.05 -26.61
C GLY A 905 -18.13 18.12 -25.40
N CYS A 906 -18.68 18.52 -24.26
CA CYS A 906 -18.62 17.89 -22.95
C CYS A 906 -19.63 16.74 -22.70
N TRP A 907 -20.46 16.39 -23.69
CA TRP A 907 -21.63 15.52 -23.52
C TRP A 907 -21.29 14.11 -22.99
N ARG A 908 -20.09 13.58 -23.28
CA ARG A 908 -19.65 12.26 -22.78
C ARG A 908 -19.50 12.25 -21.26
N ALA A 909 -18.84 13.28 -20.72
CA ALA A 909 -18.73 13.48 -19.28
C ALA A 909 -20.12 13.67 -18.65
N ALA A 910 -21.02 14.37 -19.34
CA ALA A 910 -22.38 14.60 -18.87
C ALA A 910 -23.19 13.31 -18.78
N VAL A 911 -23.13 12.45 -19.80
CA VAL A 911 -23.76 11.12 -19.79
C VAL A 911 -23.19 10.25 -18.65
N HIS A 912 -21.86 10.22 -18.49
CA HIS A 912 -21.23 9.46 -17.42
C HIS A 912 -21.68 9.95 -16.02
N SER A 913 -21.68 11.26 -15.80
CA SER A 913 -22.13 11.86 -14.54
C SER A 913 -23.61 11.60 -14.28
N LEU A 914 -24.47 11.66 -15.30
CA LEU A 914 -25.89 11.36 -15.19
C LEU A 914 -26.12 9.90 -14.75
N VAL A 915 -25.48 8.93 -15.43
CA VAL A 915 -25.60 7.49 -15.11
C VAL A 915 -25.07 7.20 -13.71
N LYS A 916 -23.92 7.78 -13.35
CA LYS A 916 -23.34 7.63 -12.00
C LYS A 916 -24.26 8.18 -10.93
N THR A 917 -24.96 9.29 -11.21
CA THR A 917 -25.89 9.93 -10.28
C THR A 917 -27.12 9.08 -10.00
N SER A 918 -27.58 8.29 -10.96
CA SER A 918 -28.66 7.31 -10.76
C SER A 918 -28.38 6.29 -9.65
N ARG A 919 -27.11 6.10 -9.24
CA ARG A 919 -26.75 5.23 -8.11
C ARG A 919 -27.02 5.86 -6.73
N HIS A 920 -27.21 7.18 -6.67
CA HIS A 920 -27.26 7.95 -5.43
C HIS A 920 -28.66 8.50 -5.07
N GLY A 921 -29.61 8.50 -6.00
CA GLY A 921 -30.99 8.96 -5.76
C GLY A 921 -31.94 8.60 -6.92
N ASP A 922 -33.23 8.87 -6.74
CA ASP A 922 -34.25 8.66 -7.78
C ASP A 922 -34.26 9.84 -8.76
N VAL A 923 -33.44 9.75 -9.81
CA VAL A 923 -33.30 10.80 -10.84
C VAL A 923 -33.91 10.38 -12.18
N GLN A 924 -34.89 9.47 -12.12
CA GLN A 924 -35.46 8.84 -13.30
C GLN A 924 -36.03 9.86 -14.30
N GLU A 925 -36.71 10.89 -13.81
CA GLU A 925 -37.31 11.93 -14.66
C GLU A 925 -36.27 12.67 -15.50
N HIS A 926 -35.09 12.99 -14.95
CA HIS A 926 -34.02 13.68 -15.68
C HIS A 926 -33.40 12.79 -16.78
N VAL A 927 -33.26 11.50 -16.51
CA VAL A 927 -32.76 10.53 -17.48
C VAL A 927 -33.75 10.35 -18.63
N LEU A 928 -35.04 10.20 -18.32
CA LEU A 928 -36.11 10.08 -19.32
C LEU A 928 -36.27 11.36 -20.13
N PHE A 929 -36.16 12.52 -19.49
CA PHE A 929 -36.16 13.82 -20.17
C PHE A 929 -35.02 13.91 -21.19
N ALA A 930 -33.80 13.51 -20.80
CA ALA A 930 -32.66 13.51 -21.70
C ALA A 930 -32.87 12.58 -22.90
N ALA A 931 -33.34 11.35 -22.66
CA ALA A 931 -33.63 10.39 -23.71
C ALA A 931 -34.72 10.89 -24.67
N ARG A 932 -35.83 11.42 -24.14
CA ARG A 932 -36.93 12.01 -24.93
C ARG A 932 -36.44 13.15 -25.81
N ALA A 933 -35.72 14.09 -25.24
CA ALA A 933 -35.23 15.27 -25.96
C ALA A 933 -34.25 14.90 -27.09
N LEU A 934 -33.39 13.90 -26.87
CA LEU A 934 -32.49 13.40 -27.92
C LEU A 934 -33.23 12.62 -29.00
N ARG A 935 -34.21 11.80 -28.63
CA ARG A 935 -35.04 11.03 -29.57
C ARG A 935 -35.89 11.95 -30.45
N SER A 936 -36.42 13.04 -29.90
CA SER A 936 -37.27 13.98 -30.65
C SER A 936 -36.54 14.80 -31.71
N ARG A 937 -35.21 14.67 -31.86
CA ARG A 937 -34.44 15.34 -32.92
C ARG A 937 -34.54 14.54 -34.22
N GLY A 938 -35.17 15.12 -35.24
CA GLY A 938 -35.24 14.52 -36.57
C GLY A 938 -33.86 14.39 -37.23
N LEU A 939 -33.79 13.65 -38.33
CA LEU A 939 -32.58 13.61 -39.16
C LEU A 939 -32.26 15.00 -39.73
N ASP A 940 -33.30 15.71 -40.19
CA ASP A 940 -33.17 17.07 -40.74
C ASP A 940 -32.75 18.12 -39.70
N ASP A 941 -32.88 17.81 -38.40
CA ASP A 941 -32.56 18.72 -37.30
C ASP A 941 -31.11 18.58 -36.78
N GLN A 942 -30.27 17.77 -37.45
CA GLN A 942 -28.90 17.52 -37.02
C GLN A 942 -27.94 17.24 -38.20
N PRO A 943 -26.62 17.48 -38.02
CA PRO A 943 -25.61 17.09 -39.00
C PRO A 943 -25.65 15.60 -39.35
N GLU A 944 -25.62 15.28 -40.64
CA GLU A 944 -25.56 13.91 -41.18
C GLU A 944 -24.32 13.77 -42.07
N ALA A 945 -23.37 12.93 -41.65
CA ALA A 945 -22.10 12.67 -42.33
C ALA A 945 -21.31 13.92 -42.77
N GLU A 946 -21.34 14.99 -41.97
CA GLU A 946 -20.53 16.19 -42.19
C GLU A 946 -19.07 15.97 -41.75
N ALA A 947 -18.17 16.86 -42.17
CA ALA A 947 -16.72 16.71 -41.97
C ALA A 947 -16.28 16.49 -40.51
N GLU A 948 -17.03 17.04 -39.55
CA GLU A 948 -16.70 16.97 -38.11
C GLU A 948 -17.82 16.38 -37.24
N ARG A 949 -19.04 16.20 -37.77
CA ARG A 949 -20.23 15.81 -37.00
C ARG A 949 -21.12 14.85 -37.78
N ASP A 950 -21.65 13.85 -37.08
CA ASP A 950 -22.54 12.85 -37.67
C ASP A 950 -23.55 12.32 -36.63
N LEU A 951 -24.83 12.57 -36.85
CA LEU A 951 -25.96 12.14 -36.02
C LEU A 951 -25.71 12.34 -34.50
N PRO A 952 -25.38 13.56 -34.05
CA PRO A 952 -24.95 13.84 -32.68
C PRO A 952 -25.96 13.43 -31.60
N ALA A 953 -27.26 13.52 -31.87
CA ALA A 953 -28.29 13.09 -30.91
C ALA A 953 -28.32 11.58 -30.76
N ARG A 954 -28.15 10.86 -31.88
CA ARG A 954 -28.13 9.40 -31.94
C ARG A 954 -26.90 8.81 -31.26
N GLN A 955 -25.71 9.41 -31.44
CA GLN A 955 -24.49 9.00 -30.75
C GLN A 955 -24.62 9.12 -29.22
N ARG A 956 -25.25 10.21 -28.73
CA ARG A 956 -25.51 10.42 -27.31
C ARG A 956 -26.47 9.40 -26.73
N LEU A 957 -27.57 9.08 -27.44
CA LEU A 957 -28.48 8.00 -27.05
C LEU A 957 -27.77 6.64 -26.97
N HIS A 958 -26.91 6.34 -27.95
CA HIS A 958 -26.15 5.10 -27.94
C HIS A 958 -25.24 4.98 -26.71
N MET A 959 -24.54 6.06 -26.35
CA MET A 959 -23.71 6.07 -25.13
C MET A 959 -24.56 6.00 -23.87
N LEU A 960 -25.65 6.77 -23.77
CA LEU A 960 -26.53 6.77 -22.60
C LEU A 960 -27.08 5.36 -22.31
N VAL A 961 -27.60 4.71 -23.36
CA VAL A 961 -28.09 3.33 -23.26
C VAL A 961 -26.96 2.35 -22.99
N GLY A 962 -25.81 2.51 -23.66
CA GLY A 962 -24.65 1.64 -23.47
C GLY A 962 -24.12 1.64 -22.03
N GLU A 963 -24.06 2.82 -21.40
CA GLU A 963 -23.65 2.98 -19.99
C GLU A 963 -24.66 2.35 -19.02
N PHE A 964 -25.96 2.54 -19.23
CA PHE A 964 -27.00 1.88 -18.42
C PHE A 964 -27.03 0.36 -18.62
N ALA A 965 -26.89 -0.12 -19.85
CA ALA A 965 -26.83 -1.54 -20.16
C ALA A 965 -25.54 -2.21 -19.65
N GLY A 966 -24.47 -1.41 -19.45
CA GLY A 966 -23.19 -1.84 -18.89
C GLY A 966 -23.06 -1.68 -17.37
N ILE A 967 -24.10 -1.21 -16.67
CA ILE A 967 -23.99 -0.81 -15.26
C ILE A 967 -23.73 -1.97 -14.28
N GLY A 968 -24.07 -3.20 -14.69
CA GLY A 968 -23.84 -4.44 -13.93
C GLY A 968 -24.78 -4.62 -12.74
N THR A 969 -24.78 -5.81 -12.15
CA THR A 969 -25.45 -6.08 -10.87
C THR A 969 -24.61 -5.53 -9.71
N PRO A 970 -25.25 -5.09 -8.60
CA PRO A 970 -26.69 -5.10 -8.32
C PRO A 970 -27.45 -3.87 -8.86
N TRP A 971 -26.76 -2.91 -9.48
CA TRP A 971 -27.36 -1.64 -9.94
C TRP A 971 -28.46 -1.83 -10.97
N THR A 972 -28.27 -2.80 -11.87
CA THR A 972 -29.24 -3.18 -12.89
C THR A 972 -30.60 -3.56 -12.29
N GLU A 973 -30.62 -4.29 -11.17
CA GLU A 973 -31.87 -4.67 -10.52
C GLU A 973 -32.57 -3.47 -9.88
N ARG A 974 -31.79 -2.62 -9.21
CA ARG A 974 -32.31 -1.45 -8.51
C ARG A 974 -32.84 -0.40 -9.48
N LEU A 975 -32.19 -0.26 -10.63
CA LEU A 975 -32.54 0.69 -11.68
C LEU A 975 -33.47 0.08 -12.74
N ARG A 976 -33.94 -1.16 -12.55
CA ARG A 976 -34.85 -1.82 -13.48
C ARG A 976 -36.07 -0.97 -13.88
N PRO A 977 -36.78 -0.29 -12.95
CA PRO A 977 -37.90 0.59 -13.33
C PRO A 977 -37.47 1.67 -14.33
N LEU A 978 -36.33 2.32 -14.09
CA LEU A 978 -35.74 3.31 -14.99
C LEU A 978 -35.38 2.70 -16.36
N LEU A 979 -34.78 1.50 -16.39
CA LEU A 979 -34.43 0.82 -17.64
C LEU A 979 -35.68 0.53 -18.51
N LEU A 980 -36.78 0.12 -17.88
CA LEU A 980 -38.04 -0.14 -18.57
C LEU A 980 -38.72 1.14 -19.04
N SER A 981 -38.73 2.20 -18.22
CA SER A 981 -39.27 3.50 -18.66
C SER A 981 -38.43 4.12 -19.78
N LEU A 982 -37.11 3.89 -19.79
CA LEU A 982 -36.25 4.28 -20.91
C LEU A 982 -36.60 3.50 -22.17
N ASP A 983 -36.82 2.18 -22.07
CA ASP A 983 -37.28 1.38 -23.21
C ASP A 983 -38.62 1.90 -23.77
N GLU A 984 -39.59 2.19 -22.89
CA GLU A 984 -40.89 2.75 -23.28
C GLU A 984 -40.72 4.10 -23.98
N GLU A 985 -39.89 4.99 -23.46
CA GLU A 985 -39.60 6.28 -24.09
C GLU A 985 -38.96 6.12 -25.49
N LEU A 986 -38.04 5.16 -25.65
CA LEU A 986 -37.39 4.89 -26.93
C LEU A 986 -38.29 4.14 -27.92
N SER A 987 -39.41 3.55 -27.46
CA SER A 987 -40.32 2.77 -28.30
C SER A 987 -41.03 3.59 -29.39
N ALA A 988 -41.10 4.91 -29.22
CA ALA A 988 -41.69 5.83 -30.17
C ALA A 988 -40.86 6.03 -31.46
N ASP A 989 -39.62 5.53 -31.52
CA ASP A 989 -38.76 5.51 -32.71
C ASP A 989 -38.31 4.08 -33.02
N GLU A 990 -38.85 3.51 -34.10
CA GLU A 990 -38.57 2.14 -34.54
C GLU A 990 -37.08 1.90 -34.84
N THR A 991 -36.34 2.94 -35.25
CA THR A 991 -34.92 2.83 -35.57
C THR A 991 -34.04 2.59 -34.35
N LEU A 992 -34.58 2.76 -33.12
CA LEU A 992 -33.88 2.57 -31.85
C LEU A 992 -34.09 1.18 -31.26
N ALA A 993 -34.71 0.25 -31.99
CA ALA A 993 -34.97 -1.12 -31.56
C ALA A 993 -33.74 -1.84 -30.97
N SER A 994 -32.56 -1.65 -31.56
CA SER A 994 -31.31 -2.26 -31.07
C SER A 994 -30.89 -1.76 -29.68
N LEU A 995 -31.10 -0.48 -29.38
CA LEU A 995 -30.82 0.10 -28.06
C LEU A 995 -31.83 -0.38 -27.01
N ARG A 996 -33.11 -0.43 -27.39
CA ARG A 996 -34.18 -0.97 -26.55
C ARG A 996 -33.92 -2.40 -26.10
N VAL A 997 -33.40 -3.23 -27.01
CA VAL A 997 -32.98 -4.60 -26.69
C VAL A 997 -31.91 -4.63 -25.60
N GLU A 998 -30.87 -3.78 -25.67
CA GLU A 998 -29.81 -3.73 -24.65
C GLU A 998 -30.37 -3.36 -23.25
N LEU A 999 -31.30 -2.40 -23.19
CA LEU A 999 -31.99 -2.02 -21.94
C LEU A 999 -32.82 -3.17 -21.37
N ARG A 1000 -33.60 -3.84 -22.22
CA ARG A 1000 -34.47 -4.96 -21.81
C ARG A 1000 -33.69 -6.18 -21.36
N LEU A 1001 -32.60 -6.51 -22.06
CA LEU A 1001 -31.70 -7.60 -21.66
C LEU A 1001 -31.12 -7.34 -20.26
N SER A 1002 -30.76 -6.10 -19.99
CA SER A 1002 -30.31 -5.67 -18.67
C SER A 1002 -31.45 -5.74 -17.65
N ALA A 1003 -32.67 -5.32 -18.02
CA ALA A 1003 -33.85 -5.34 -17.16
C ALA A 1003 -34.45 -6.73 -16.87
N VAL A 1004 -33.91 -7.84 -17.40
CA VAL A 1004 -34.44 -9.19 -17.14
C VAL A 1004 -34.36 -9.54 -15.66
N ARG A 1005 -35.46 -10.05 -15.08
CA ARG A 1005 -35.53 -10.46 -13.67
C ARG A 1005 -34.89 -11.81 -13.41
N TRP A 1006 -33.61 -11.80 -13.04
CA TRP A 1006 -32.87 -12.99 -12.60
C TRP A 1006 -33.10 -13.34 -11.12
N LYS A 1007 -34.35 -13.33 -10.65
CA LYS A 1007 -34.73 -13.75 -9.28
C LYS A 1007 -35.65 -14.96 -9.21
N GLY A 1008 -36.09 -15.46 -10.35
CA GLY A 1008 -36.98 -16.59 -10.46
C GLY A 1008 -37.08 -17.04 -11.91
N VAL A 1009 -37.29 -18.34 -12.11
CA VAL A 1009 -37.29 -18.96 -13.45
C VAL A 1009 -38.41 -18.36 -14.30
N GLU A 1010 -39.61 -18.29 -13.74
CA GLU A 1010 -40.80 -17.76 -14.39
C GLU A 1010 -40.65 -16.29 -14.76
N ALA A 1011 -40.11 -15.47 -13.84
CA ALA A 1011 -39.93 -14.04 -14.07
C ALA A 1011 -38.90 -13.76 -15.17
N ALA A 1012 -37.79 -14.50 -15.21
CA ALA A 1012 -36.77 -14.38 -16.25
C ALA A 1012 -37.34 -14.79 -17.62
N VAL A 1013 -38.02 -15.94 -17.67
CA VAL A 1013 -38.63 -16.45 -18.91
C VAL A 1013 -39.72 -15.50 -19.40
N GLU A 1014 -40.60 -15.01 -18.53
CA GLU A 1014 -41.65 -14.05 -18.89
C GLU A 1014 -41.06 -12.75 -19.49
N ASP A 1015 -40.00 -12.21 -18.89
CA ASP A 1015 -39.34 -11.01 -19.42
C ASP A 1015 -38.67 -11.27 -20.79
N LEU A 1016 -38.08 -12.44 -20.99
CA LEU A 1016 -37.51 -12.85 -22.29
C LEU A 1016 -38.59 -13.08 -23.36
N GLN A 1017 -39.76 -13.62 -22.98
CA GLN A 1017 -40.90 -13.77 -23.89
C GLN A 1017 -41.48 -12.43 -24.32
N ARG A 1018 -41.64 -11.49 -23.39
CA ARG A 1018 -42.04 -10.11 -23.71
C ARG A 1018 -41.04 -9.43 -24.65
N LEU A 1019 -39.75 -9.64 -24.42
CA LEU A 1019 -38.70 -9.15 -25.32
C LEU A 1019 -38.85 -9.73 -26.74
N LEU A 1020 -39.13 -11.03 -26.86
CA LEU A 1020 -39.34 -11.68 -28.17
C LEU A 1020 -40.57 -11.15 -28.91
N ALA A 1021 -41.70 -11.01 -28.21
CA ALA A 1021 -42.94 -10.49 -28.79
C ALA A 1021 -42.74 -9.09 -29.41
N ASP A 1022 -42.00 -8.21 -28.74
CA ASP A 1022 -41.75 -6.86 -29.24
C ASP A 1022 -40.61 -6.80 -30.29
N VAL A 1023 -39.66 -7.74 -30.28
CA VAL A 1023 -38.66 -7.83 -31.34
C VAL A 1023 -39.31 -8.27 -32.66
N THR A 1024 -40.34 -9.13 -32.61
CA THR A 1024 -41.10 -9.53 -33.82
C THR A 1024 -41.84 -8.37 -34.49
N THR A 1025 -42.13 -7.28 -33.77
CA THR A 1025 -42.76 -6.08 -34.35
C THR A 1025 -41.77 -5.03 -34.83
N THR A 1026 -40.49 -5.09 -34.45
CA THR A 1026 -39.47 -4.05 -34.70
C THR A 1026 -38.45 -4.38 -35.80
N SER A 1027 -38.69 -5.42 -36.60
CA SER A 1027 -37.84 -5.88 -37.72
C SER A 1027 -36.41 -6.32 -37.38
N LEU A 1028 -36.02 -6.36 -36.09
CA LEU A 1028 -34.70 -6.85 -35.66
C LEU A 1028 -34.64 -8.38 -35.72
N GLY A 1029 -33.62 -8.91 -36.41
CA GLY A 1029 -33.49 -10.35 -36.62
C GLY A 1029 -33.20 -11.12 -35.32
N LEU A 1030 -33.84 -12.28 -35.15
CA LEU A 1030 -33.64 -13.17 -33.99
C LEU A 1030 -32.16 -13.61 -33.80
N ALA A 1031 -31.40 -13.69 -34.89
CA ALA A 1031 -29.97 -13.97 -34.84
C ALA A 1031 -29.16 -12.85 -34.17
N GLU A 1032 -29.49 -11.58 -34.46
CA GLU A 1032 -28.86 -10.43 -33.82
C GLU A 1032 -29.21 -10.37 -32.34
N LEU A 1033 -30.49 -10.57 -31.99
CA LEU A 1033 -30.93 -10.65 -30.59
C LEU A 1033 -30.16 -11.72 -29.81
N SER A 1034 -29.98 -12.91 -30.41
CA SER A 1034 -29.20 -14.00 -29.80
C SER A 1034 -27.75 -13.61 -29.55
N GLY A 1035 -27.12 -12.92 -30.49
CA GLY A 1035 -25.74 -12.43 -30.37
C GLY A 1035 -25.60 -11.39 -29.24
N ARG A 1036 -26.53 -10.43 -29.17
CA ARG A 1036 -26.57 -9.42 -28.11
C ARG A 1036 -26.81 -10.06 -26.74
N PHE A 1037 -27.72 -11.02 -26.66
CA PHE A 1037 -27.98 -11.76 -25.41
C PHE A 1037 -26.73 -12.51 -24.93
N THR A 1038 -26.03 -13.18 -25.84
CA THR A 1038 -24.76 -13.86 -25.55
C THR A 1038 -23.70 -12.87 -25.02
N ALA A 1039 -23.53 -11.74 -25.69
CA ALA A 1039 -22.58 -10.70 -25.27
C ALA A 1039 -22.94 -10.07 -23.92
N HIS A 1040 -24.23 -9.82 -23.67
CA HIS A 1040 -24.73 -9.33 -22.39
C HIS A 1040 -24.47 -10.32 -21.26
N LEU A 1041 -24.84 -11.60 -21.44
CA LEU A 1041 -24.59 -12.66 -20.47
C LEU A 1041 -23.10 -12.83 -20.18
N SER A 1042 -22.24 -12.76 -21.21
CA SER A 1042 -20.80 -12.94 -21.04
C SER A 1042 -20.15 -11.83 -20.20
N ARG A 1043 -20.67 -10.59 -20.29
CA ARG A 1043 -20.17 -9.45 -19.49
C ARG A 1043 -20.52 -9.57 -18.00
N ASP A 1044 -21.70 -10.10 -17.69
CA ASP A 1044 -22.28 -10.12 -16.33
C ASP A 1044 -22.44 -11.55 -15.78
N LEU A 1045 -21.72 -12.53 -16.35
CA LEU A 1045 -21.87 -13.94 -15.98
C LEU A 1045 -21.40 -14.22 -14.56
N GLY A 1046 -20.37 -13.48 -14.12
CA GLY A 1046 -19.73 -13.71 -12.84
C GLY A 1046 -20.66 -13.45 -11.65
N SER A 1047 -21.60 -12.54 -11.79
CA SER A 1047 -22.45 -11.99 -10.73
C SER A 1047 -23.81 -12.69 -10.58
N ARG A 1048 -24.16 -13.61 -11.48
CA ARG A 1048 -25.49 -14.24 -11.53
C ARG A 1048 -25.51 -15.61 -10.85
N ASP A 1049 -26.69 -15.99 -10.35
CA ASP A 1049 -26.91 -17.32 -9.78
C ASP A 1049 -26.92 -18.40 -10.88
N GLU A 1050 -25.90 -19.24 -10.86
CA GLU A 1050 -25.73 -20.39 -11.74
C GLU A 1050 -26.92 -21.38 -11.69
N GLN A 1051 -27.51 -21.59 -10.51
CA GLN A 1051 -28.65 -22.52 -10.37
C GLN A 1051 -29.90 -21.98 -11.06
N LEU A 1052 -30.13 -20.68 -10.94
CA LEU A 1052 -31.21 -20.02 -11.65
C LEU A 1052 -31.00 -20.07 -13.17
N LEU A 1053 -29.80 -19.74 -13.66
CA LEU A 1053 -29.49 -19.78 -15.10
C LEU A 1053 -29.67 -21.19 -15.67
N TYR A 1054 -29.25 -22.22 -14.92
CA TYR A 1054 -29.48 -23.61 -15.25
C TYR A 1054 -30.98 -23.91 -15.38
N ALA A 1055 -31.79 -23.58 -14.37
CA ALA A 1055 -33.23 -23.85 -14.40
C ALA A 1055 -33.97 -23.07 -15.50
N VAL A 1056 -33.57 -21.82 -15.77
CA VAL A 1056 -34.08 -21.01 -16.88
C VAL A 1056 -33.80 -21.69 -18.23
N SER A 1057 -32.61 -22.25 -18.43
CA SER A 1057 -32.28 -22.94 -19.69
C SER A 1057 -33.18 -24.15 -19.95
N LEU A 1058 -33.50 -24.95 -18.92
CA LEU A 1058 -34.42 -26.08 -19.03
C LEU A 1058 -35.83 -25.60 -19.41
N LYS A 1059 -36.34 -24.57 -18.70
CA LYS A 1059 -37.67 -24.03 -18.96
C LYS A 1059 -37.81 -23.43 -20.35
N MET A 1060 -36.80 -22.69 -20.82
CA MET A 1060 -36.79 -22.11 -22.17
C MET A 1060 -36.71 -23.17 -23.27
N ALA A 1061 -36.13 -24.34 -23.01
CA ALA A 1061 -36.04 -25.41 -24.00
C ALA A 1061 -37.37 -26.15 -24.21
N ASP A 1062 -38.20 -26.24 -23.17
CA ASP A 1062 -39.47 -26.99 -23.19
C ASP A 1062 -40.67 -26.15 -23.70
N THR A 1063 -40.46 -24.90 -24.10
CA THR A 1063 -41.49 -24.03 -24.69
C THR A 1063 -41.83 -24.40 -26.14
N GLU A 1064 -43.07 -24.14 -26.57
CA GLU A 1064 -43.47 -24.26 -27.98
C GLU A 1064 -42.99 -23.08 -28.85
N GLU A 1065 -42.58 -21.97 -28.24
CA GLU A 1065 -42.13 -20.76 -28.91
C GLU A 1065 -40.68 -20.88 -29.46
N GLY A 1066 -40.52 -20.89 -30.79
CA GLY A 1066 -39.19 -21.07 -31.43
C GLY A 1066 -38.17 -19.98 -31.08
N GLY A 1067 -38.61 -18.73 -30.89
CA GLY A 1067 -37.76 -17.61 -30.49
C GLY A 1067 -37.09 -17.83 -29.13
N LEU A 1068 -37.84 -18.34 -28.15
CA LEU A 1068 -37.32 -18.60 -26.81
C LEU A 1068 -36.37 -19.79 -26.80
N ARG A 1069 -36.64 -20.83 -27.60
CA ARG A 1069 -35.69 -21.94 -27.82
C ARG A 1069 -34.39 -21.46 -28.47
N ARG A 1070 -34.44 -20.48 -29.37
CA ARG A 1070 -33.23 -19.87 -29.95
C ARG A 1070 -32.42 -19.09 -28.92
N LEU A 1071 -33.07 -18.31 -28.03
CA LEU A 1071 -32.38 -17.66 -26.91
C LEU A 1071 -31.82 -18.67 -25.89
N CYS A 1072 -32.47 -19.83 -25.73
CA CYS A 1072 -31.93 -20.92 -24.92
C CYS A 1072 -30.57 -21.39 -25.45
N VAL A 1073 -30.41 -21.53 -26.77
CA VAL A 1073 -29.11 -21.86 -27.36
C VAL A 1073 -28.03 -20.82 -27.02
N ALA A 1074 -28.36 -19.52 -27.11
CA ALA A 1074 -27.45 -18.44 -26.72
C ALA A 1074 -27.07 -18.50 -25.24
N LEU A 1075 -28.04 -18.79 -24.35
CA LEU A 1075 -27.77 -19.00 -22.93
C LEU A 1075 -26.83 -20.20 -22.71
N LEU A 1076 -27.10 -21.34 -23.36
CA LEU A 1076 -26.29 -22.56 -23.28
C LEU A 1076 -24.85 -22.34 -23.77
N ALA A 1077 -24.65 -21.52 -24.79
CA ALA A 1077 -23.30 -21.18 -25.28
C ALA A 1077 -22.44 -20.50 -24.20
N VAL A 1078 -23.07 -19.76 -23.28
CA VAL A 1078 -22.38 -19.05 -22.19
C VAL A 1078 -22.30 -19.90 -20.91
N ILE A 1079 -23.41 -20.52 -20.50
CA ILE A 1079 -23.47 -21.25 -19.22
C ILE A 1079 -22.92 -22.67 -19.32
N GLY A 1080 -22.97 -23.29 -20.51
CA GLY A 1080 -22.50 -24.65 -20.74
C GLY A 1080 -21.04 -24.83 -20.35
N PRO A 1081 -20.10 -24.07 -20.94
CA PRO A 1081 -18.68 -24.12 -20.55
C PRO A 1081 -18.46 -23.84 -19.06
N ARG A 1082 -19.18 -22.87 -18.49
CA ARG A 1082 -19.05 -22.49 -17.08
C ARG A 1082 -19.50 -23.58 -16.12
N LEU A 1083 -20.61 -24.25 -16.42
CA LEU A 1083 -21.18 -25.33 -15.60
C LEU A 1083 -20.53 -26.69 -15.90
N CYS A 1084 -19.54 -26.73 -16.79
CA CYS A 1084 -18.91 -27.95 -17.28
C CYS A 1084 -19.91 -28.91 -17.95
N TRP A 1085 -20.91 -28.36 -18.65
CA TRP A 1085 -21.95 -29.09 -19.37
C TRP A 1085 -22.58 -30.24 -18.56
N PRO A 1086 -23.55 -29.99 -17.68
CA PRO A 1086 -24.33 -31.08 -17.05
C PRO A 1086 -25.05 -31.95 -18.10
N GLU A 1087 -25.35 -33.22 -17.78
CA GLU A 1087 -25.99 -34.17 -18.70
C GLU A 1087 -27.34 -33.64 -19.21
N GLU A 1088 -28.13 -33.03 -18.34
CA GLU A 1088 -29.42 -32.44 -18.70
C GLU A 1088 -29.25 -31.29 -19.70
N LEU A 1089 -28.24 -30.43 -19.56
CA LEU A 1089 -27.98 -29.36 -20.52
C LEU A 1089 -27.52 -29.91 -21.88
N VAL A 1090 -26.77 -31.01 -21.88
CA VAL A 1090 -26.39 -31.69 -23.13
C VAL A 1090 -27.58 -32.35 -23.79
N SER A 1091 -28.48 -32.96 -23.02
CA SER A 1091 -29.76 -33.49 -23.51
C SER A 1091 -30.60 -32.37 -24.13
N VAL A 1092 -30.71 -31.23 -23.46
CA VAL A 1092 -31.36 -30.02 -23.99
C VAL A 1092 -30.72 -29.59 -25.31
N LEU A 1093 -29.39 -29.42 -25.37
CA LEU A 1093 -28.70 -29.04 -26.60
C LEU A 1093 -28.93 -30.06 -27.72
N CYS A 1094 -28.93 -31.35 -27.42
CA CYS A 1094 -29.20 -32.43 -28.37
C CYS A 1094 -30.63 -32.39 -28.92
N ARG A 1095 -31.62 -32.02 -28.10
CA ARG A 1095 -33.00 -31.77 -28.55
C ARG A 1095 -33.05 -30.54 -29.47
N LEU A 1096 -32.41 -29.44 -29.10
CA LEU A 1096 -32.36 -28.20 -29.90
C LEU A 1096 -31.63 -28.38 -31.24
N ARG A 1097 -30.60 -29.24 -31.32
CA ARG A 1097 -29.94 -29.64 -32.58
C ARG A 1097 -30.84 -30.43 -33.53
N ARG A 1098 -31.96 -30.95 -33.03
CA ARG A 1098 -32.98 -31.67 -33.80
C ARG A 1098 -34.31 -30.92 -33.84
N ASP A 1099 -34.30 -29.63 -33.49
CA ASP A 1099 -35.50 -28.80 -33.47
C ASP A 1099 -36.15 -28.76 -34.86
N ARG A 1100 -37.48 -28.60 -34.88
CA ARG A 1100 -38.26 -28.45 -36.11
C ARG A 1100 -37.93 -27.13 -36.81
N ASP A 1101 -37.62 -26.10 -36.03
CA ASP A 1101 -37.18 -24.80 -36.54
C ASP A 1101 -35.71 -24.86 -37.01
N ILE A 1102 -35.49 -24.58 -38.29
CA ILE A 1102 -34.17 -24.58 -38.91
C ILE A 1102 -33.24 -23.53 -38.29
N ALA A 1103 -33.77 -22.39 -37.83
CA ALA A 1103 -32.96 -21.37 -37.18
C ALA A 1103 -32.46 -21.85 -35.82
N VAL A 1104 -33.31 -22.43 -34.97
CA VAL A 1104 -32.88 -23.01 -33.68
C VAL A 1104 -31.81 -24.07 -33.91
N ARG A 1105 -32.09 -25.01 -34.83
CA ARG A 1105 -31.17 -26.09 -35.20
C ARG A 1105 -29.81 -25.57 -35.67
N ALA A 1106 -29.78 -24.57 -36.55
CA ALA A 1106 -28.55 -24.00 -37.07
C ALA A 1106 -27.67 -23.36 -35.97
N ALA A 1107 -28.24 -22.67 -34.98
CA ALA A 1107 -27.44 -22.18 -33.85
C ALA A 1107 -26.98 -23.30 -32.93
N ALA A 1108 -27.84 -24.27 -32.62
CA ALA A 1108 -27.50 -25.35 -31.71
C ALA A 1108 -26.34 -26.21 -32.26
N LEU A 1109 -26.17 -26.25 -33.59
CA LEU A 1109 -25.04 -26.89 -34.27
C LEU A 1109 -23.73 -26.08 -34.22
N GLN A 1110 -23.77 -24.81 -33.81
CA GLN A 1110 -22.58 -23.96 -33.61
C GLN A 1110 -22.13 -23.90 -32.14
N VAL A 1111 -22.86 -24.57 -31.23
CA VAL A 1111 -22.48 -24.67 -29.83
C VAL A 1111 -21.86 -26.04 -29.60
N PHE A 1112 -20.61 -26.07 -29.14
CA PHE A 1112 -19.85 -27.29 -28.95
C PHE A 1112 -19.70 -27.60 -27.45
N VAL A 1113 -19.83 -28.88 -27.11
CA VAL A 1113 -19.63 -29.39 -25.75
C VAL A 1113 -18.15 -29.69 -25.49
N HIS A 1114 -17.41 -29.95 -26.57
CA HIS A 1114 -15.98 -30.27 -26.61
C HIS A 1114 -15.37 -29.53 -27.80
N ASP A 1115 -14.17 -29.00 -27.61
CA ASP A 1115 -13.34 -28.48 -28.70
C ASP A 1115 -12.53 -29.67 -29.25
N GLU A 1116 -12.56 -29.87 -30.57
CA GLU A 1116 -11.75 -30.90 -31.27
C GLU A 1116 -10.37 -30.38 -31.66
#